data_AF-A0A832FUJ8-F1
#
_entry.id   AF-A0A832FUJ8-F1
#
_cell.length_a   1.000
_cell.length_b   1.000
_cell.length_c   1.000
_cell.angle_alpha   90.00
_cell.angle_beta   90.00
_cell.angle_gamma   90.00
#
_symmetry.space_group_name_H-M   'P 1'
#
loop_
_entity.id
_entity.type
_entity.pdbx_description
1 polymer ?
#
loop_
_entity_poly.entity_id
_entity_poly.type
_entity_poly.pdbx_seq_one_letter_code
_entity_poly.pdbx_strand_id
1 'polypeptide(L)'
;DMLTGRKATFEGDIFIDATFEGDIAAWGGAPFRVGREPRSPEEPHAGHIYYDRANDRILPGSTGKGDKRIPSYAILLAVKDYGPGADKTIPQPPFYDKENYTRTPPWEKTWAYLYGRFPGGKFEINQHPQGSNLPGINYDYPTASWKRRDEIAERYKWHALGYLYYIQTELGLKNIGLAEDEYRDNGNVPPQLYVREARRIMGHVLMNESDVWKARERLRPDSIAIGDYPMDSHAVQPKTDWDSPDMGEGEFWLVNYTPWYQVPFGILLPLRLRNVLVATAVSATHVAYGTLRMEPVRMNMGQAAGAAAALALRYDTEPKRIPSRLVQEVLLRYGVYLYWFPDVTAETRGFRAIQYLAARGYFPEERFEPEKMLTRADAARWLAHRLRQGNPSLQYARPALPYADLPEDHPARRAVELLIAAGIIQPEETQFRPDAPISRGLFAQWLVGVMVKLGQWEPAPAQQARYLDVTVTPFAECTARGPGCYLVQLQDMTERRHLEQQLRQALKMEAIGRLAGGMAHEFNNLLTVINGYAEFVLEALPPTEAVRGDVQQIRKAGERAADLTRRLLAFSRRQPQQLALLNLNEVADGMARMVRRLIGESVTLELKLAPDLGQIRADMAQVEQMLLNLVTNACDAMPEGGRLTLATENVVLEGHEPLAAGEIAPGRYVALAVSDTGPGIPREYRERVFEKFGQVEAASNGQKFSTGLGLTFCRLAVEAHGGRIGVESEVGRGSAFWFTLPRKGPMAR
;
A
#
# COMPACT_ATOMS: atom_id res chain seq x y z
N ASP A 1 24.05 -33.55 -27.98
CA ASP A 1 25.50 -33.44 -27.86
C ASP A 1 26.07 -32.92 -29.18
N MET A 2 26.67 -31.73 -29.15
CA MET A 2 27.20 -31.06 -30.34
C MET A 2 28.46 -31.72 -30.92
N LEU A 3 29.17 -32.53 -30.14
CA LEU A 3 30.41 -33.20 -30.56
C LEU A 3 30.15 -34.64 -31.03
N THR A 4 29.19 -35.35 -30.41
CA THR A 4 28.83 -36.71 -30.83
C THR A 4 27.64 -36.75 -31.79
N GLY A 5 26.95 -35.63 -32.01
CA GLY A 5 25.71 -35.57 -32.78
C GLY A 5 24.52 -36.28 -32.11
N ARG A 6 24.70 -36.82 -30.90
CA ARG A 6 23.67 -37.55 -30.16
C ARG A 6 22.52 -36.60 -29.82
N LYS A 7 21.33 -36.86 -30.38
CA LYS A 7 20.11 -36.13 -30.06
C LYS A 7 19.43 -36.81 -28.87
N ALA A 8 18.94 -36.01 -27.95
CA ALA A 8 18.07 -36.43 -26.87
C ALA A 8 16.83 -35.54 -26.91
N THR A 9 15.67 -36.13 -26.68
CA THR A 9 14.41 -35.40 -26.54
C THR A 9 14.03 -35.46 -25.07
N PHE A 10 13.73 -34.30 -24.50
CA PHE A 10 13.15 -34.18 -23.16
C PHE A 10 11.73 -33.67 -23.34
N GLU A 11 10.76 -34.35 -22.73
CA GLU A 11 9.34 -33.99 -22.79
C GLU A 11 8.87 -33.56 -21.40
N GLY A 12 8.12 -32.47 -21.34
CA GLY A 12 7.60 -31.89 -20.11
C GLY A 12 6.78 -30.65 -20.43
N ASP A 13 5.76 -30.37 -19.62
CA ASP A 13 4.88 -29.22 -19.82
C ASP A 13 5.64 -27.90 -19.64
N ILE A 14 6.55 -27.86 -18.65
CA ILE A 14 7.44 -26.74 -18.34
C ILE A 14 8.80 -27.27 -17.86
N PHE A 15 9.88 -26.61 -18.28
CA PHE A 15 11.25 -26.86 -17.80
C PHE A 15 11.76 -25.69 -16.96
N ILE A 16 12.47 -26.01 -15.87
CA ILE A 16 13.27 -25.05 -15.11
C ILE A 16 14.73 -25.48 -15.27
N ASP A 17 15.50 -24.69 -16.00
CA ASP A 17 16.94 -24.87 -16.14
C ASP A 17 17.66 -24.25 -14.93
N ALA A 18 18.06 -25.14 -14.02
CA ALA A 18 18.81 -24.80 -12.82
C ALA A 18 20.31 -25.09 -12.96
N THR A 19 20.81 -25.51 -14.14
CA THR A 19 22.24 -25.79 -14.30
C THR A 19 23.06 -24.50 -14.27
N PHE A 20 24.30 -24.56 -13.79
CA PHE A 20 25.20 -23.41 -13.77
C PHE A 20 25.50 -22.89 -15.18
N GLU A 21 25.40 -23.76 -16.18
CA GLU A 21 25.76 -23.52 -17.57
C GLU A 21 24.57 -23.14 -18.45
N GLY A 22 23.32 -23.26 -17.94
CA GLY A 22 22.11 -23.04 -18.73
C GLY A 22 22.01 -23.98 -19.93
N ASP A 23 22.34 -25.26 -19.74
CA ASP A 23 22.46 -26.24 -20.82
C ASP A 23 21.13 -26.51 -21.51
N ILE A 24 20.03 -26.65 -20.76
CA ILE A 24 18.70 -26.93 -21.34
C ILE A 24 18.26 -25.75 -22.20
N ALA A 25 18.42 -24.52 -21.70
CA ALA A 25 18.09 -23.31 -22.44
C ALA A 25 18.96 -23.18 -23.70
N ALA A 26 20.27 -23.43 -23.59
CA ALA A 26 21.17 -23.40 -24.74
C ALA A 26 20.82 -24.47 -25.79
N TRP A 27 20.52 -25.71 -25.37
CA TRP A 27 20.09 -26.79 -26.27
C TRP A 27 18.76 -26.47 -26.97
N GLY A 28 17.85 -25.78 -26.28
CA GLY A 28 16.61 -25.28 -26.86
C GLY A 28 16.80 -24.16 -27.89
N GLY A 29 18.01 -23.57 -27.98
CA GLY A 29 18.33 -22.48 -28.91
C GLY A 29 18.13 -21.08 -28.32
N ALA A 30 18.07 -20.92 -27.00
CA ALA A 30 18.13 -19.60 -26.38
C ALA A 30 19.46 -18.91 -26.70
N PRO A 31 19.46 -17.62 -27.08
CA PRO A 31 20.70 -16.87 -27.25
C PRO A 31 21.37 -16.68 -25.89
N PHE A 32 22.70 -16.72 -25.85
CA PHE A 32 23.47 -16.54 -24.62
C PHE A 32 24.78 -15.79 -24.87
N ARG A 33 25.35 -15.26 -23.78
CA ARG A 33 26.68 -14.64 -23.76
C ARG A 33 27.67 -15.50 -22.99
N VAL A 34 28.94 -15.34 -23.34
CA VAL A 34 30.11 -15.90 -22.65
C VAL A 34 31.20 -14.84 -22.68
N GLY A 35 31.91 -14.71 -21.57
CA GLY A 35 33.02 -13.77 -21.39
C GLY A 35 32.57 -12.41 -20.90
N ARG A 36 33.38 -11.39 -21.15
CA ARG A 36 33.20 -10.04 -20.62
C ARG A 36 32.66 -9.08 -21.67
N GLU A 37 31.62 -8.34 -21.31
CA GLU A 37 31.17 -7.17 -22.06
C GLU A 37 32.26 -6.08 -22.11
N PRO A 38 32.25 -5.21 -23.14
CA PRO A 38 33.09 -4.02 -23.14
C PRO A 38 32.60 -2.99 -22.11
N ARG A 39 33.54 -2.18 -21.60
CA ARG A 39 33.26 -1.05 -20.70
C ARG A 39 32.27 -0.08 -21.34
N SER A 40 31.33 0.40 -20.52
CA SER A 40 30.41 1.47 -20.91
C SER A 40 30.13 2.40 -19.72
N PRO A 41 29.46 3.56 -19.91
CA PRO A 41 29.03 4.40 -18.79
C PRO A 41 28.10 3.69 -17.79
N GLU A 42 27.38 2.66 -18.22
CA GLU A 42 26.54 1.85 -17.34
C GLU A 42 27.31 0.68 -16.68
N GLU A 43 28.50 0.38 -17.20
CA GLU A 43 29.34 -0.77 -16.84
C GLU A 43 30.81 -0.31 -16.77
N PRO A 44 31.17 0.61 -15.86
CA PRO A 44 32.54 1.13 -15.76
C PRO A 44 33.59 0.05 -15.42
N HIS A 45 33.19 -1.05 -14.77
CA HIS A 45 34.08 -2.15 -14.40
C HIS A 45 34.08 -3.31 -15.39
N ALA A 46 33.43 -3.15 -16.54
CA ALA A 46 33.39 -4.19 -17.56
C ALA A 46 34.68 -4.31 -18.40
N GLY A 47 34.98 -5.55 -18.80
CA GLY A 47 36.00 -5.86 -19.78
C GLY A 47 37.38 -6.09 -19.16
N HIS A 48 38.42 -5.72 -19.91
CA HIS A 48 39.80 -5.83 -19.46
C HIS A 48 40.14 -4.76 -18.41
N ILE A 49 40.04 -5.14 -17.14
CA ILE A 49 40.24 -4.28 -15.96
C ILE A 49 41.34 -4.84 -15.05
N TYR A 50 42.21 -3.96 -14.56
CA TYR A 50 43.05 -4.15 -13.37
C TYR A 50 42.56 -3.19 -12.29
N TYR A 51 42.24 -3.72 -11.11
CA TYR A 51 41.58 -2.96 -10.05
C TYR A 51 42.35 -3.05 -8.74
N ASP A 52 42.69 -1.89 -8.19
CA ASP A 52 43.35 -1.72 -6.90
C ASP A 52 42.26 -1.61 -5.83
N ARG A 53 41.97 -2.75 -5.19
CA ARG A 53 40.93 -2.88 -4.18
C ARG A 53 41.20 -2.03 -2.94
N ALA A 54 42.47 -1.84 -2.58
CA ALA A 54 42.85 -1.11 -1.38
C ALA A 54 42.61 0.40 -1.51
N ASN A 55 42.78 0.94 -2.72
CA ASN A 55 42.61 2.37 -3.01
C ASN A 55 41.37 2.68 -3.85
N ASP A 56 40.47 1.70 -4.03
CA ASP A 56 39.22 1.81 -4.79
C ASP A 56 39.39 2.53 -6.14
N ARG A 57 40.26 1.98 -7.01
CA ARG A 57 40.54 2.59 -8.31
C ARG A 57 40.90 1.57 -9.40
N ILE A 58 40.52 1.92 -10.62
CA ILE A 58 40.95 1.23 -11.84
C ILE A 58 42.38 1.68 -12.18
N LEU A 59 43.27 0.72 -12.41
CA LEU A 59 44.70 0.98 -12.66
C LEU A 59 45.01 1.34 -14.12
N PRO A 60 46.09 2.12 -14.36
CA PRO A 60 46.66 2.32 -15.69
C PRO A 60 47.02 0.97 -16.34
N GLY A 61 46.51 0.70 -17.54
CA GLY A 61 46.60 -0.61 -18.21
C GLY A 61 45.24 -1.27 -18.46
N SER A 62 44.22 -0.85 -17.72
CA SER A 62 42.83 -1.25 -17.98
C SER A 62 42.33 -0.67 -19.31
N THR A 63 42.01 -1.54 -20.28
CA THR A 63 41.55 -1.09 -21.61
C THR A 63 40.02 -1.08 -21.76
N GLY A 64 39.29 -1.79 -20.90
CA GLY A 64 37.83 -1.94 -21.01
C GLY A 64 37.37 -2.73 -22.23
N LYS A 65 38.27 -3.34 -23.01
CA LYS A 65 37.89 -4.21 -24.13
C LYS A 65 37.23 -5.48 -23.62
N GLY A 66 36.10 -5.85 -24.20
CA GLY A 66 35.43 -7.12 -23.94
C GLY A 66 36.12 -8.30 -24.65
N ASP A 67 35.88 -9.51 -24.17
CA ASP A 67 36.41 -10.76 -24.75
C ASP A 67 35.65 -12.01 -24.28
N LYS A 68 36.20 -13.20 -24.54
CA LYS A 68 35.62 -14.50 -24.17
C LYS A 68 36.17 -15.10 -22.87
N ARG A 69 37.02 -14.37 -22.15
CA ARG A 69 37.63 -14.86 -20.91
C ARG A 69 36.62 -14.73 -19.79
N ILE A 70 36.54 -15.75 -18.93
CA ILE A 70 35.60 -15.81 -17.81
C ILE A 70 36.36 -15.95 -16.49
N PRO A 71 35.75 -15.58 -15.35
CA PRO A 71 36.34 -15.79 -14.04
C PRO A 71 36.72 -17.27 -13.82
N SER A 72 37.80 -17.49 -13.10
CA SER A 72 38.21 -18.82 -12.67
C SER A 72 37.10 -19.54 -11.88
N TYR A 73 37.13 -20.87 -11.86
CA TYR A 73 36.26 -21.69 -11.01
C TYR A 73 36.99 -22.15 -9.75
N ALA A 74 36.32 -22.91 -8.89
CA ALA A 74 36.91 -23.43 -7.66
C ALA A 74 36.33 -24.80 -7.27
N ILE A 75 37.10 -25.55 -6.50
CA ILE A 75 36.59 -26.64 -5.67
C ILE A 75 36.65 -26.13 -4.23
N LEU A 76 35.48 -25.89 -3.64
CA LEU A 76 35.33 -25.36 -2.28
C LEU A 76 35.58 -26.50 -1.28
N LEU A 77 36.84 -26.85 -1.07
CA LEU A 77 37.22 -27.93 -0.16
C LEU A 77 36.83 -27.57 1.28
N ALA A 78 36.15 -28.50 1.94
CA ALA A 78 35.93 -28.46 3.37
C ALA A 78 37.11 -29.13 4.08
N VAL A 79 37.88 -28.33 4.83
CA VAL A 79 38.98 -28.83 5.66
C VAL A 79 38.66 -28.64 7.14
N LYS A 80 39.28 -29.44 7.99
CA LYS A 80 39.11 -29.42 9.44
C LYS A 80 40.47 -29.29 10.09
N ASP A 81 40.52 -28.46 11.14
CA ASP A 81 41.63 -28.46 12.08
C ASP A 81 41.39 -29.55 13.13
N TYR A 82 42.23 -30.58 13.10
CA TYR A 82 42.16 -31.71 14.03
C TYR A 82 42.93 -31.47 15.34
N GLY A 83 43.44 -30.24 15.52
CA GLY A 83 44.16 -29.81 16.71
C GLY A 83 45.66 -30.17 16.68
N PRO A 84 46.42 -29.63 17.65
CA PRO A 84 47.87 -29.81 17.71
C PRO A 84 48.27 -31.29 17.80
N GLY A 85 49.30 -31.66 17.03
CA GLY A 85 49.86 -33.02 17.03
C GLY A 85 49.13 -34.02 16.13
N ALA A 86 47.99 -33.68 15.54
CA ALA A 86 47.37 -34.48 14.51
C ALA A 86 48.16 -34.40 13.18
N ASP A 87 48.29 -35.53 12.49
CA ASP A 87 48.81 -35.59 11.12
C ASP A 87 47.71 -36.13 10.20
N LYS A 88 47.21 -35.24 9.34
CA LYS A 88 46.17 -35.49 8.34
C LYS A 88 46.68 -35.16 6.94
N THR A 89 48.00 -35.20 6.77
CA THR A 89 48.67 -34.94 5.50
C THR A 89 48.14 -35.88 4.43
N ILE A 90 47.67 -35.33 3.31
CA ILE A 90 47.20 -36.15 2.18
C ILE A 90 48.42 -36.62 1.35
N PRO A 91 48.28 -37.70 0.55
CA PRO A 91 49.29 -38.04 -0.44
C PRO A 91 49.49 -36.91 -1.46
N GLN A 92 50.71 -36.77 -1.99
CA GLN A 92 51.02 -35.77 -3.02
C GLN A 92 50.06 -35.92 -4.22
N PRO A 93 49.27 -34.87 -4.55
CA PRO A 93 48.34 -34.93 -5.68
C PRO A 93 49.06 -35.01 -7.04
N PRO A 94 48.42 -35.61 -8.07
CA PRO A 94 48.90 -35.55 -9.44
C PRO A 94 49.13 -34.12 -9.91
N PHE A 95 50.19 -33.91 -10.70
CA PHE A 95 50.55 -32.61 -11.28
C PHE A 95 50.83 -31.50 -10.24
N TYR A 96 51.09 -31.87 -8.98
CA TYR A 96 51.49 -30.93 -7.95
C TYR A 96 52.81 -30.24 -8.33
N ASP A 97 52.78 -28.92 -8.35
CA ASP A 97 53.94 -28.05 -8.45
C ASP A 97 53.81 -26.96 -7.39
N LYS A 98 54.78 -26.92 -6.48
CA LYS A 98 54.80 -26.00 -5.35
C LYS A 98 54.81 -24.53 -5.79
N GLU A 99 55.39 -24.21 -6.94
CA GLU A 99 55.55 -22.84 -7.42
C GLU A 99 54.20 -22.15 -7.68
N ASN A 100 53.14 -22.92 -7.87
CA ASN A 100 51.77 -22.40 -8.01
C ASN A 100 51.21 -21.77 -6.71
N TYR A 101 51.79 -22.09 -5.56
CA TYR A 101 51.25 -21.72 -4.24
C TYR A 101 52.18 -20.82 -3.43
N THR A 102 53.42 -20.57 -3.89
CA THR A 102 54.47 -19.88 -3.10
C THR A 102 54.15 -18.43 -2.74
N ARG A 103 53.24 -17.76 -3.45
CA ARG A 103 52.77 -16.39 -3.15
C ARG A 103 51.48 -16.36 -2.33
N THR A 104 50.99 -17.52 -1.88
CA THR A 104 49.82 -17.57 -1.02
C THR A 104 50.17 -16.96 0.35
N PRO A 105 49.29 -16.13 0.95
CA PRO A 105 49.54 -15.61 2.29
C PRO A 105 49.65 -16.72 3.33
N PRO A 106 50.28 -16.45 4.49
CA PRO A 106 50.23 -17.35 5.65
C PRO A 106 48.80 -17.74 5.99
N TRP A 107 48.60 -18.97 6.49
CA TRP A 107 47.27 -19.55 6.73
C TRP A 107 46.34 -18.64 7.53
N GLU A 108 46.85 -18.00 8.59
CA GLU A 108 46.09 -17.13 9.49
C GLU A 108 45.61 -15.83 8.80
N LYS A 109 46.16 -15.52 7.63
CA LYS A 109 45.79 -14.38 6.78
C LYS A 109 45.01 -14.79 5.53
N THR A 110 44.75 -16.10 5.34
CA THR A 110 43.94 -16.58 4.23
C THR A 110 42.47 -16.26 4.43
N TRP A 111 41.71 -16.23 3.33
CA TRP A 111 40.25 -16.07 3.41
C TRP A 111 39.62 -17.22 4.20
N ALA A 112 40.11 -18.44 4.02
CA ALA A 112 39.62 -19.63 4.72
C ALA A 112 39.64 -19.43 6.24
N TYR A 113 40.76 -18.97 6.79
CA TYR A 113 40.92 -18.76 8.22
C TYR A 113 40.11 -17.58 8.77
N LEU A 114 40.07 -16.47 8.03
CA LEU A 114 39.45 -15.21 8.45
C LEU A 114 37.92 -15.23 8.32
N TYR A 115 37.41 -15.83 7.24
CA TYR A 115 36.00 -15.74 6.85
C TYR A 115 35.36 -17.08 6.52
N GLY A 116 36.14 -18.08 6.09
CA GLY A 116 35.64 -19.38 5.66
C GLY A 116 35.33 -20.37 6.79
N ARG A 117 35.30 -19.95 8.05
CA ARG A 117 35.04 -20.85 9.19
C ARG A 117 33.59 -21.27 9.28
N PHE A 118 33.35 -22.55 9.54
CA PHE A 118 32.03 -23.10 9.83
C PHE A 118 32.08 -24.17 10.94
N PRO A 119 30.93 -24.62 11.49
CA PRO A 119 30.88 -25.46 12.69
C PRO A 119 31.75 -26.72 12.63
N GLY A 120 32.29 -27.13 13.78
CA GLY A 120 33.11 -28.33 13.90
C GLY A 120 34.61 -28.12 13.67
N GLY A 121 35.10 -26.88 13.78
CA GLY A 121 36.51 -26.54 13.55
C GLY A 121 36.88 -26.64 12.07
N LYS A 122 35.93 -26.37 11.18
CA LYS A 122 36.08 -26.52 9.74
C LYS A 122 36.24 -25.18 9.03
N PHE A 123 36.83 -25.24 7.86
CA PHE A 123 37.14 -24.10 6.99
C PHE A 123 36.83 -24.46 5.55
N GLU A 124 36.23 -23.54 4.81
CA GLU A 124 36.12 -23.61 3.36
C GLU A 124 37.37 -23.01 2.71
N ILE A 125 38.01 -23.75 1.82
CA ILE A 125 39.17 -23.28 1.06
C ILE A 125 38.72 -22.59 -0.23
N ASN A 126 38.83 -21.27 -0.24
CA ASN A 126 38.61 -20.42 -1.41
C ASN A 126 39.65 -19.29 -1.44
N GLN A 127 40.85 -19.58 -1.93
CA GLN A 127 42.01 -18.68 -1.81
C GLN A 127 42.46 -18.16 -3.19
N HIS A 128 42.60 -16.84 -3.30
CA HIS A 128 42.95 -16.13 -4.54
C HIS A 128 43.97 -15.01 -4.26
N PRO A 129 44.72 -14.53 -5.28
CA PRO A 129 44.76 -15.06 -6.64
C PRO A 129 45.58 -16.34 -6.81
N GLN A 130 46.51 -16.59 -5.88
CA GLN A 130 47.15 -17.91 -5.70
C GLN A 130 46.51 -18.66 -4.54
N GLY A 131 46.67 -19.98 -4.52
CA GLY A 131 46.03 -20.88 -3.55
C GLY A 131 45.21 -21.93 -4.29
N SER A 132 43.93 -22.06 -3.97
CA SER A 132 43.02 -22.99 -4.66
C SER A 132 42.45 -22.47 -5.99
N ASN A 133 42.79 -21.24 -6.39
CA ASN A 133 42.27 -20.61 -7.60
C ASN A 133 43.13 -20.92 -8.84
N LEU A 134 42.50 -21.40 -9.92
CA LEU A 134 43.20 -21.77 -11.16
C LEU A 134 42.61 -21.03 -12.38
N PRO A 135 43.02 -19.77 -12.63
CA PRO A 135 42.51 -18.98 -13.76
C PRO A 135 43.06 -19.43 -15.12
N GLY A 136 42.29 -19.17 -16.18
CA GLY A 136 42.74 -19.33 -17.57
C GLY A 136 42.48 -20.69 -18.23
N ILE A 137 42.07 -21.71 -17.48
CA ILE A 137 41.89 -23.06 -18.02
C ILE A 137 40.46 -23.40 -18.43
N ASN A 138 39.49 -22.55 -18.08
CA ASN A 138 38.06 -22.83 -18.14
C ASN A 138 37.31 -22.03 -19.22
N TYR A 139 38.00 -21.31 -20.12
CA TYR A 139 37.34 -20.44 -21.10
C TYR A 139 36.39 -21.17 -22.05
N ASP A 140 36.73 -22.39 -22.44
CA ASP A 140 35.93 -23.23 -23.32
C ASP A 140 34.83 -23.99 -22.55
N TYR A 141 34.89 -24.07 -21.21
CA TYR A 141 33.96 -24.81 -20.35
C TYR A 141 32.48 -24.55 -20.69
N PRO A 142 32.03 -23.30 -20.89
CA PRO A 142 30.62 -23.03 -21.18
C PRO A 142 30.15 -23.75 -22.44
N THR A 143 31.00 -23.92 -23.46
CA THR A 143 30.63 -24.52 -24.75
C THR A 143 31.25 -25.91 -25.00
N ALA A 144 32.00 -26.43 -24.02
CA ALA A 144 32.70 -27.70 -24.09
C ALA A 144 31.76 -28.93 -24.07
N SER A 145 32.28 -30.09 -24.50
CA SER A 145 31.64 -31.39 -24.21
C SER A 145 31.69 -31.71 -22.73
N TRP A 146 30.84 -32.64 -22.29
CA TRP A 146 30.93 -33.26 -20.98
C TRP A 146 32.33 -33.81 -20.68
N LYS A 147 32.92 -34.58 -21.61
CA LYS A 147 34.30 -35.08 -21.44
C LYS A 147 35.29 -33.96 -21.15
N ARG A 148 35.23 -32.86 -21.92
CA ARG A 148 36.12 -31.71 -21.72
C ARG A 148 35.82 -30.96 -20.42
N ARG A 149 34.56 -30.86 -20.00
CA ARG A 149 34.17 -30.31 -18.69
C ARG A 149 34.70 -31.17 -17.54
N ASP A 150 34.64 -32.49 -17.67
CA ASP A 150 35.17 -33.44 -16.68
C ASP A 150 36.70 -33.31 -16.56
N GLU A 151 37.42 -33.20 -17.69
CA GLU A 151 38.86 -32.93 -17.70
C GLU A 151 39.21 -31.61 -16.98
N ILE A 152 38.42 -30.54 -17.20
CA ILE A 152 38.61 -29.25 -16.51
C ILE A 152 38.31 -29.38 -15.02
N ALA A 153 37.20 -30.04 -14.64
CA ALA A 153 36.81 -30.24 -13.24
C ALA A 153 37.86 -31.06 -12.48
N GLU A 154 38.42 -32.09 -13.12
CA GLU A 154 39.49 -32.90 -12.55
C GLU A 154 40.76 -32.07 -12.31
N ARG A 155 41.14 -31.18 -13.24
CA ARG A 155 42.27 -30.27 -13.03
C ARG A 155 42.05 -29.32 -11.85
N TYR A 156 40.85 -28.76 -11.69
CA TYR A 156 40.52 -27.95 -10.51
C TYR A 156 40.57 -28.75 -9.22
N LYS A 157 40.08 -30.01 -9.22
CA LYS A 157 40.16 -30.91 -8.07
C LYS A 157 41.61 -31.14 -7.65
N TRP A 158 42.48 -31.54 -8.58
CA TRP A 158 43.87 -31.82 -8.26
C TRP A 158 44.64 -30.57 -7.83
N HIS A 159 44.33 -29.41 -8.41
CA HIS A 159 44.91 -28.15 -7.98
C HIS A 159 44.46 -27.74 -6.56
N ALA A 160 43.18 -27.87 -6.22
CA ALA A 160 42.68 -27.56 -4.88
C ALA A 160 43.29 -28.50 -3.82
N LEU A 161 43.39 -29.80 -4.11
CA LEU A 161 44.10 -30.75 -3.25
C LEU A 161 45.60 -30.44 -3.18
N GLY A 162 46.21 -29.99 -4.28
CA GLY A 162 47.59 -29.53 -4.31
C GLY A 162 47.85 -28.37 -3.35
N TYR A 163 46.90 -27.45 -3.24
CA TYR A 163 46.97 -26.37 -2.26
C TYR A 163 46.87 -26.89 -0.82
N LEU A 164 45.97 -27.84 -0.53
CA LEU A 164 45.93 -28.48 0.80
C LEU A 164 47.25 -29.17 1.13
N TYR A 165 47.81 -29.93 0.18
CA TYR A 165 49.12 -30.58 0.34
C TYR A 165 50.23 -29.56 0.62
N TYR A 166 50.27 -28.44 -0.12
CA TYR A 166 51.21 -27.33 0.10
C TYR A 166 51.13 -26.78 1.54
N ILE A 167 49.91 -26.54 2.06
CA ILE A 167 49.71 -26.05 3.42
C ILE A 167 50.24 -27.06 4.46
N GLN A 168 50.03 -28.35 4.22
CA GLN A 168 50.46 -29.40 5.14
C GLN A 168 51.98 -29.60 5.13
N THR A 169 52.62 -29.54 3.95
CA THR A 169 54.04 -29.88 3.79
C THR A 169 54.97 -28.67 3.85
N GLU A 170 54.64 -27.58 3.15
CA GLU A 170 55.50 -26.38 3.05
C GLU A 170 55.21 -25.39 4.19
N LEU A 171 53.95 -25.28 4.64
CA LEU A 171 53.59 -24.45 5.80
C LEU A 171 53.56 -25.24 7.12
N GLY A 172 53.74 -26.56 7.07
CA GLY A 172 53.84 -27.43 8.25
C GLY A 172 52.53 -27.68 8.99
N LEU A 173 51.38 -27.27 8.45
CA LEU A 173 50.07 -27.39 9.09
C LEU A 173 49.44 -28.77 8.86
N LYS A 174 50.13 -29.80 9.33
CA LYS A 174 49.73 -31.21 9.16
C LYS A 174 48.41 -31.56 9.85
N ASN A 175 48.01 -30.78 10.85
CA ASN A 175 46.75 -30.93 11.57
C ASN A 175 45.53 -30.53 10.73
N ILE A 176 45.71 -29.72 9.69
CA ILE A 176 44.64 -29.37 8.76
C ILE A 176 44.51 -30.50 7.75
N GLY A 177 43.30 -31.07 7.59
CA GLY A 177 43.04 -32.11 6.60
C GLY A 177 41.63 -32.06 6.07
N LEU A 178 41.29 -32.94 5.12
CA LEU A 178 39.91 -33.05 4.64
C LEU A 178 38.96 -33.36 5.80
N ALA A 179 37.80 -32.69 5.81
CA ALA A 179 36.77 -32.93 6.82
C ALA A 179 36.15 -34.33 6.61
N GLU A 180 36.37 -35.22 7.58
CA GLU A 180 35.99 -36.65 7.50
C GLU A 180 34.48 -36.89 7.36
N ASP A 181 33.67 -35.92 7.76
CA ASP A 181 32.21 -35.98 7.74
C ASP A 181 31.56 -35.32 6.53
N GLU A 182 32.32 -34.59 5.71
CA GLU A 182 31.85 -33.93 4.47
C GLU A 182 32.10 -34.82 3.25
N TYR A 183 31.17 -34.85 2.28
CA TYR A 183 31.32 -35.56 1.00
C TYR A 183 31.86 -37.00 1.11
N ARG A 184 31.36 -37.78 2.06
CA ARG A 184 31.88 -39.12 2.42
C ARG A 184 31.84 -40.12 1.27
N ASP A 185 30.92 -39.93 0.34
CA ASP A 185 30.71 -40.71 -0.87
C ASP A 185 31.69 -40.37 -2.00
N ASN A 186 32.46 -39.28 -1.87
CA ASN A 186 33.39 -38.81 -2.88
C ASN A 186 34.79 -38.51 -2.31
N GLY A 187 35.23 -39.32 -1.34
CA GLY A 187 36.56 -39.22 -0.74
C GLY A 187 36.80 -37.88 -0.03
N ASN A 188 35.75 -37.32 0.57
CA ASN A 188 35.76 -36.05 1.29
C ASN A 188 36.08 -34.82 0.43
N VAL A 189 35.80 -34.91 -0.88
CA VAL A 189 35.96 -33.81 -1.84
C VAL A 189 34.60 -33.48 -2.46
N PRO A 190 34.25 -32.19 -2.66
CA PRO A 190 33.03 -31.82 -3.37
C PRO A 190 32.97 -32.47 -4.76
N PRO A 191 31.83 -33.06 -5.16
CA PRO A 191 31.70 -33.71 -6.46
C PRO A 191 31.54 -32.74 -7.62
N GLN A 192 31.11 -31.50 -7.33
CA GLN A 192 30.83 -30.49 -8.35
C GLN A 192 31.81 -29.33 -8.27
N LEU A 193 32.07 -28.77 -9.45
CA LEU A 193 32.83 -27.55 -9.59
C LEU A 193 31.97 -26.35 -9.18
N TYR A 194 32.53 -25.43 -8.39
CA TYR A 194 31.90 -24.16 -8.12
C TYR A 194 32.08 -23.23 -9.33
N VAL A 195 31.09 -23.26 -10.20
CA VAL A 195 31.02 -22.45 -11.42
C VAL A 195 30.56 -21.04 -11.06
N ARG A 196 31.50 -20.09 -11.06
CA ARG A 196 31.22 -18.67 -10.77
C ARG A 196 30.37 -18.02 -11.86
N GLU A 197 30.72 -18.30 -13.11
CA GLU A 197 30.02 -17.82 -14.31
C GLU A 197 30.31 -18.76 -15.48
N ALA A 198 29.28 -19.18 -16.22
CA ALA A 198 29.46 -19.93 -17.47
C ALA A 198 28.78 -19.21 -18.64
N ARG A 199 27.58 -19.65 -19.03
CA ARG A 199 26.73 -18.90 -19.97
C ARG A 199 25.86 -17.94 -19.18
N ARG A 200 25.54 -16.80 -19.80
CA ARG A 200 24.47 -15.90 -19.36
C ARG A 200 23.38 -15.93 -20.42
N ILE A 201 22.29 -16.65 -20.13
CA ILE A 201 21.18 -16.83 -21.07
C ILE A 201 20.45 -15.50 -21.22
N MET A 202 20.30 -15.03 -22.46
CA MET A 202 19.63 -13.77 -22.72
C MET A 202 18.13 -13.91 -22.45
N GLY A 203 17.63 -13.09 -21.54
CA GLY A 203 16.24 -13.07 -21.12
C GLY A 203 15.48 -11.84 -21.62
N HIS A 204 14.23 -11.71 -21.17
CA HIS A 204 13.38 -10.56 -21.48
C HIS A 204 13.91 -9.25 -20.85
N VAL A 205 14.65 -9.36 -19.75
CA VAL A 205 15.37 -8.27 -19.12
C VAL A 205 16.85 -8.66 -19.04
N LEU A 206 17.74 -7.73 -19.32
CA LEU A 206 19.18 -7.87 -19.06
C LEU A 206 19.53 -7.01 -17.86
N MET A 207 20.02 -7.63 -16.79
CA MET A 207 20.53 -6.92 -15.63
C MET A 207 21.99 -6.54 -15.82
N ASN A 208 22.34 -5.29 -15.52
CA ASN A 208 23.68 -4.74 -15.74
C ASN A 208 24.21 -4.05 -14.47
N GLU A 209 25.50 -3.66 -14.42
CA GLU A 209 26.15 -3.03 -13.27
C GLU A 209 25.34 -1.83 -12.75
N SER A 210 24.84 -0.98 -13.65
CA SER A 210 24.02 0.18 -13.28
C SER A 210 22.66 -0.15 -12.66
N ASP A 211 22.14 -1.35 -12.84
CA ASP A 211 20.97 -1.80 -12.09
C ASP A 211 21.27 -2.05 -10.62
N VAL A 212 22.54 -2.29 -10.29
CA VAL A 212 23.02 -2.50 -8.92
C VAL A 212 23.41 -1.17 -8.28
N TRP A 213 24.40 -0.44 -8.83
CA TRP A 213 24.89 0.77 -8.16
C TRP A 213 23.88 1.93 -8.17
N LYS A 214 22.91 1.93 -9.09
CA LYS A 214 21.78 2.86 -9.10
C LYS A 214 20.48 2.22 -8.61
N ALA A 215 20.52 1.13 -7.84
CA ALA A 215 19.32 0.40 -7.43
C ALA A 215 18.24 1.27 -6.75
N ARG A 216 18.64 2.33 -6.06
CA ARG A 216 17.71 3.30 -5.42
C ARG A 216 17.00 4.21 -6.42
N GLU A 217 17.63 4.47 -7.56
CA GLU A 217 17.07 5.30 -8.65
C GLU A 217 16.33 4.44 -9.69
N ARG A 218 16.83 3.22 -9.94
CA ARG A 218 16.32 2.26 -10.91
C ARG A 218 15.54 1.14 -10.23
N LEU A 219 14.41 1.51 -9.65
CA LEU A 219 13.51 0.52 -9.04
C LEU A 219 12.97 -0.46 -10.08
N ARG A 220 12.79 -1.71 -9.64
CA ARG A 220 12.26 -2.84 -10.41
C ARG A 220 10.90 -3.26 -9.83
N PRO A 221 9.78 -2.72 -10.38
CA PRO A 221 8.42 -3.11 -10.00
C PRO A 221 8.13 -4.61 -10.13
N ASP A 222 8.90 -5.29 -10.98
CA ASP A 222 8.86 -6.72 -11.24
C ASP A 222 9.91 -7.53 -10.46
N SER A 223 10.49 -6.94 -9.40
CA SER A 223 11.43 -7.61 -8.50
C SER A 223 10.88 -8.93 -7.96
N ILE A 224 11.73 -9.95 -7.88
CA ILE A 224 11.44 -11.26 -7.29
C ILE A 224 12.38 -11.63 -6.15
N ALA A 225 13.43 -10.83 -5.95
CA ALA A 225 14.37 -10.99 -4.87
C ALA A 225 15.09 -9.65 -4.61
N ILE A 226 15.72 -9.57 -3.46
CA ILE A 226 16.76 -8.57 -3.20
C ILE A 226 18.11 -9.27 -3.11
N GLY A 227 19.17 -8.54 -3.43
CA GLY A 227 20.53 -8.93 -3.08
C GLY A 227 21.28 -7.76 -2.48
N ASP A 228 22.31 -8.06 -1.70
CA ASP A 228 23.15 -7.10 -0.96
C ASP A 228 24.64 -7.49 -1.02
N TYR A 229 24.95 -8.61 -1.68
CA TYR A 229 26.33 -9.04 -1.89
C TYR A 229 27.04 -8.11 -2.88
N PRO A 230 28.32 -7.77 -2.66
CA PRO A 230 29.07 -6.93 -3.57
C PRO A 230 29.16 -7.47 -5.00
N MET A 231 29.11 -6.58 -5.99
CA MET A 231 29.52 -6.95 -7.35
C MET A 231 30.98 -7.35 -7.33
N ASP A 232 31.24 -8.59 -7.75
CA ASP A 232 32.55 -9.17 -7.69
C ASP A 232 32.91 -9.97 -8.92
N SER A 233 34.20 -10.14 -9.11
CA SER A 233 34.78 -10.97 -10.15
C SER A 233 36.13 -11.49 -9.69
N HIS A 234 36.49 -12.66 -10.20
CA HIS A 234 37.79 -13.29 -9.94
C HIS A 234 38.68 -13.18 -11.16
N ALA A 235 40.00 -13.31 -10.93
CA ALA A 235 40.98 -13.25 -11.99
C ALA A 235 40.63 -14.20 -13.15
N VAL A 236 40.70 -13.68 -14.37
CA VAL A 236 40.46 -14.46 -15.58
C VAL A 236 41.75 -15.11 -16.10
N GLN A 237 42.92 -14.62 -15.68
CA GLN A 237 44.25 -15.14 -16.04
C GLN A 237 45.19 -15.21 -14.85
N PRO A 238 46.22 -16.08 -14.90
CA PRO A 238 47.31 -16.05 -13.93
C PRO A 238 47.96 -14.67 -13.87
N LYS A 239 48.19 -14.17 -12.66
CA LYS A 239 48.86 -12.88 -12.45
C LYS A 239 50.34 -13.01 -12.83
N THR A 240 50.80 -12.14 -13.73
CA THR A 240 52.18 -12.12 -14.23
C THR A 240 53.02 -11.00 -13.60
N ASP A 241 52.42 -9.83 -13.40
CA ASP A 241 53.06 -8.68 -12.73
C ASP A 241 52.64 -8.68 -11.26
N TRP A 242 53.60 -9.01 -10.37
CA TRP A 242 53.39 -9.07 -8.92
C TRP A 242 53.72 -7.77 -8.20
N ASP A 243 54.28 -6.78 -8.90
CA ASP A 243 54.55 -5.46 -8.34
C ASP A 243 53.32 -4.54 -8.46
N SER A 244 52.41 -4.84 -9.39
CA SER A 244 51.12 -4.14 -9.51
C SER A 244 50.14 -4.53 -8.38
N PRO A 245 49.43 -3.55 -7.78
CA PRO A 245 48.58 -3.77 -6.60
C PRO A 245 47.25 -4.49 -6.88
N ASP A 246 46.90 -4.79 -8.14
CA ASP A 246 45.73 -5.60 -8.46
C ASP A 246 45.89 -7.06 -8.01
N MET A 247 44.76 -7.77 -7.88
CA MET A 247 44.74 -9.19 -7.56
C MET A 247 44.69 -10.08 -8.82
N GLY A 248 45.03 -9.57 -9.99
CA GLY A 248 44.93 -10.27 -11.28
C GLY A 248 43.92 -9.61 -12.21
N GLU A 249 44.08 -9.89 -13.51
CA GLU A 249 43.24 -9.31 -14.55
C GLU A 249 41.76 -9.71 -14.36
N GLY A 250 40.86 -8.73 -14.31
CA GLY A 250 39.42 -8.92 -14.15
C GLY A 250 38.97 -9.18 -12.71
N GLU A 251 39.89 -9.19 -11.75
CA GLU A 251 39.57 -9.41 -10.34
C GLU A 251 39.19 -8.10 -9.63
N PHE A 252 37.99 -8.03 -9.07
CA PHE A 252 37.51 -6.86 -8.33
C PHE A 252 36.47 -7.23 -7.26
N TRP A 253 36.24 -6.32 -6.32
CA TRP A 253 35.31 -6.47 -5.20
C TRP A 253 34.74 -5.10 -4.87
N LEU A 254 33.54 -4.79 -5.37
CA LEU A 254 33.01 -3.43 -5.48
C LEU A 254 32.01 -3.09 -4.37
N VAL A 255 32.41 -3.23 -3.10
CA VAL A 255 31.54 -3.00 -1.93
C VAL A 255 30.96 -1.59 -1.92
N ASN A 256 31.78 -0.58 -2.19
CA ASN A 256 31.38 0.82 -2.15
C ASN A 256 30.35 1.20 -3.21
N TYR A 257 30.20 0.37 -4.26
CA TYR A 257 29.27 0.58 -5.37
C TYR A 257 28.07 -0.36 -5.32
N THR A 258 27.98 -1.22 -4.29
CA THR A 258 26.92 -2.23 -4.21
C THR A 258 26.01 -1.95 -3.02
N PRO A 259 24.96 -1.12 -3.19
CA PRO A 259 23.87 -1.09 -2.23
C PRO A 259 23.07 -2.40 -2.30
N TRP A 260 22.04 -2.54 -1.46
CA TRP A 260 21.01 -3.54 -1.77
C TRP A 260 20.36 -3.21 -3.12
N TYR A 261 20.00 -4.24 -3.88
CA TYR A 261 19.45 -4.11 -5.23
C TYR A 261 18.31 -5.11 -5.46
N GLN A 262 17.48 -4.83 -6.47
CA GLN A 262 16.34 -5.66 -6.83
C GLN A 262 16.67 -6.56 -8.03
N VAL A 263 16.17 -7.79 -7.99
CA VAL A 263 16.37 -8.79 -9.05
C VAL A 263 15.08 -8.89 -9.87
N PRO A 264 15.04 -8.41 -11.12
CA PRO A 264 13.80 -8.37 -11.91
C PRO A 264 13.41 -9.75 -12.45
N PHE A 265 12.10 -10.08 -12.44
CA PHE A 265 11.58 -11.37 -12.91
C PHE A 265 12.00 -11.72 -14.34
N GLY A 266 12.10 -10.72 -15.21
CA GLY A 266 12.40 -10.91 -16.64
C GLY A 266 13.75 -11.55 -16.94
N ILE A 267 14.68 -11.61 -15.98
CA ILE A 267 15.97 -12.28 -16.18
C ILE A 267 15.84 -13.81 -16.22
N LEU A 268 14.75 -14.35 -15.66
CA LEU A 268 14.46 -15.79 -15.64
C LEU A 268 13.80 -16.30 -16.93
N LEU A 269 13.37 -15.38 -17.80
CA LEU A 269 12.57 -15.68 -18.98
C LEU A 269 13.45 -15.69 -20.24
N PRO A 270 14.00 -16.83 -20.67
CA PRO A 270 14.89 -16.91 -21.82
C PRO A 270 14.19 -16.49 -23.12
N LEU A 271 14.91 -15.76 -23.97
CA LEU A 271 14.43 -15.40 -25.31
C LEU A 271 14.29 -16.64 -26.19
N ARG A 272 13.34 -16.58 -27.14
CA ARG A 272 13.05 -17.61 -28.18
C ARG A 272 12.49 -18.95 -27.68
N LEU A 273 12.51 -19.21 -26.38
CA LEU A 273 11.93 -20.41 -25.81
C LEU A 273 10.51 -20.19 -25.31
N ARG A 274 9.72 -21.26 -25.35
CA ARG A 274 8.40 -21.34 -24.71
C ARG A 274 8.52 -22.35 -23.58
N ASN A 275 7.83 -22.11 -22.47
CA ASN A 275 7.77 -23.04 -21.32
C ASN A 275 9.14 -23.43 -20.72
N VAL A 276 10.15 -22.57 -20.84
CA VAL A 276 11.45 -22.74 -20.17
C VAL A 276 11.69 -21.53 -19.28
N LEU A 277 12.16 -21.77 -18.07
CA LEU A 277 12.66 -20.78 -17.12
C LEU A 277 14.14 -21.07 -16.86
N VAL A 278 14.95 -20.05 -16.61
CA VAL A 278 16.36 -20.20 -16.22
C VAL A 278 16.53 -19.60 -14.83
N ALA A 279 16.95 -20.40 -13.85
CA ALA A 279 17.06 -19.95 -12.46
C ALA A 279 18.50 -19.62 -12.02
N THR A 280 19.50 -20.12 -12.76
CA THR A 280 20.92 -19.99 -12.39
C THR A 280 21.69 -19.16 -13.42
N ALA A 281 21.79 -19.63 -14.67
CA ALA A 281 22.48 -18.98 -15.78
C ALA A 281 21.70 -17.77 -16.36
N VAL A 282 21.19 -16.91 -15.49
CA VAL A 282 20.23 -15.85 -15.79
C VAL A 282 20.80 -14.74 -16.66
N SER A 283 19.90 -13.91 -17.17
CA SER A 283 20.20 -12.77 -18.04
C SER A 283 20.84 -11.60 -17.30
N ALA A 284 22.17 -11.58 -17.29
CA ALA A 284 22.97 -10.47 -16.77
C ALA A 284 24.24 -10.21 -17.59
N THR A 285 24.89 -9.07 -17.37
CA THR A 285 26.29 -8.84 -17.78
C THR A 285 27.27 -9.52 -16.82
N HIS A 286 28.54 -9.64 -17.19
CA HIS A 286 29.52 -10.32 -16.33
C HIS A 286 29.75 -9.63 -14.98
N VAL A 287 29.69 -8.29 -14.92
CA VAL A 287 29.86 -7.54 -13.67
C VAL A 287 28.64 -7.77 -12.75
N ALA A 288 27.43 -7.64 -13.30
CA ALA A 288 26.21 -7.85 -12.53
C ALA A 288 25.99 -9.33 -12.15
N TYR A 289 26.46 -10.29 -12.95
CA TYR A 289 26.28 -11.71 -12.65
C TYR A 289 26.98 -12.13 -11.35
N GLY A 290 28.15 -11.53 -11.05
CA GLY A 290 28.88 -11.75 -9.81
C GLY A 290 28.02 -11.56 -8.56
N THR A 291 27.09 -10.59 -8.60
CA THR A 291 26.22 -10.29 -7.47
C THR A 291 25.05 -11.29 -7.33
N LEU A 292 24.60 -11.89 -8.43
CA LEU A 292 23.44 -12.78 -8.47
C LEU A 292 23.75 -14.22 -8.05
N ARG A 293 25.04 -14.56 -7.91
CA ARG A 293 25.48 -15.95 -7.73
C ARG A 293 25.45 -16.47 -6.29
N MET A 294 25.16 -15.60 -5.32
CA MET A 294 25.07 -15.96 -3.91
C MET A 294 23.83 -16.81 -3.62
N GLU A 295 23.98 -17.78 -2.72
CA GLU A 295 22.96 -18.78 -2.41
C GLU A 295 21.60 -18.16 -2.07
N PRO A 296 21.47 -17.13 -1.19
CA PRO A 296 20.15 -16.57 -0.87
C PRO A 296 19.43 -15.97 -2.09
N VAL A 297 20.18 -15.28 -2.97
CA VAL A 297 19.64 -14.69 -4.19
C VAL A 297 19.22 -15.79 -5.17
N ARG A 298 20.06 -16.82 -5.37
CA ARG A 298 19.76 -17.97 -6.22
C ARG A 298 18.56 -18.78 -5.73
N MET A 299 18.44 -18.99 -4.42
CA MET A 299 17.29 -19.67 -3.83
C MET A 299 16.00 -18.93 -4.13
N ASN A 300 15.99 -17.59 -3.97
CA ASN A 300 14.83 -16.77 -4.31
C ASN A 300 14.51 -16.81 -5.81
N MET A 301 15.51 -16.79 -6.69
CA MET A 301 15.31 -16.95 -8.14
C MET A 301 14.72 -18.33 -8.49
N GLY A 302 15.21 -19.40 -7.86
CA GLY A 302 14.67 -20.75 -8.00
C GLY A 302 13.22 -20.85 -7.52
N GLN A 303 12.90 -20.25 -6.37
CA GLN A 303 11.54 -20.19 -5.84
C GLN A 303 10.61 -19.38 -6.76
N ALA A 304 11.10 -18.28 -7.33
CA ALA A 304 10.36 -17.48 -8.30
C ALA A 304 10.09 -18.25 -9.60
N ALA A 305 11.07 -18.99 -10.11
CA ALA A 305 10.90 -19.89 -11.24
C ALA A 305 9.85 -20.98 -10.95
N GLY A 306 9.94 -21.62 -9.78
CA GLY A 306 8.94 -22.61 -9.35
C GLY A 306 7.53 -22.04 -9.24
N ALA A 307 7.38 -20.85 -8.64
CA ALA A 307 6.10 -20.15 -8.55
C ALA A 307 5.54 -19.79 -9.94
N ALA A 308 6.39 -19.27 -10.83
CA ALA A 308 5.99 -18.93 -12.19
C ALA A 308 5.56 -20.17 -12.98
N ALA A 309 6.28 -21.30 -12.86
CA ALA A 309 5.91 -22.56 -13.48
C ALA A 309 4.57 -23.09 -12.96
N ALA A 310 4.36 -23.09 -11.64
CA ALA A 310 3.10 -23.53 -11.06
C ALA A 310 1.91 -22.66 -11.49
N LEU A 311 2.09 -21.34 -11.58
CA LEU A 311 1.06 -20.42 -12.08
C LEU A 311 0.79 -20.64 -13.58
N ALA A 312 1.84 -20.84 -14.38
CA ALA A 312 1.75 -21.15 -15.80
C ALA A 312 0.92 -22.42 -16.06
N LEU A 313 1.20 -23.51 -15.34
CA LEU A 313 0.40 -24.74 -15.40
C LEU A 313 -1.05 -24.51 -14.97
N ARG A 314 -1.26 -23.80 -13.86
CA ARG A 314 -2.60 -23.55 -13.31
C ARG A 314 -3.49 -22.75 -14.26
N TYR A 315 -2.92 -21.79 -14.96
CA TYR A 315 -3.65 -20.92 -15.89
C TYR A 315 -3.52 -21.34 -17.35
N ASP A 316 -2.96 -22.53 -17.62
CA ASP A 316 -2.73 -23.08 -18.96
C ASP A 316 -2.11 -22.05 -19.93
N THR A 317 -0.99 -21.43 -19.49
CA THR A 317 -0.32 -20.36 -20.23
C THR A 317 1.19 -20.46 -20.09
N GLU A 318 1.92 -19.79 -20.98
CA GLU A 318 3.39 -19.75 -20.90
C GLU A 318 3.88 -18.91 -19.70
N PRO A 319 5.02 -19.27 -19.06
CA PRO A 319 5.60 -18.51 -17.96
C PRO A 319 5.79 -17.02 -18.27
N LYS A 320 6.19 -16.67 -19.49
CA LYS A 320 6.39 -15.27 -19.92
C LYS A 320 5.11 -14.42 -19.97
N ARG A 321 3.94 -15.06 -19.96
CA ARG A 321 2.63 -14.39 -19.92
C ARG A 321 2.11 -14.23 -18.49
N ILE A 322 2.74 -14.87 -17.50
CA ILE A 322 2.37 -14.69 -16.10
C ILE A 322 2.79 -13.29 -15.66
N PRO A 323 1.85 -12.45 -15.19
CA PRO A 323 2.21 -11.16 -14.63
C PRO A 323 3.12 -11.34 -13.41
N SER A 324 4.23 -10.59 -13.35
CA SER A 324 5.19 -10.63 -12.23
C SER A 324 4.51 -10.43 -10.88
N ARG A 325 3.44 -9.63 -10.80
CA ARG A 325 2.64 -9.44 -9.58
C ARG A 325 2.09 -10.74 -8.99
N LEU A 326 1.75 -11.75 -9.82
CA LEU A 326 1.25 -13.04 -9.32
C LEU A 326 2.38 -13.88 -8.74
N VAL A 327 3.57 -13.84 -9.37
CA VAL A 327 4.78 -14.48 -8.85
C VAL A 327 5.16 -13.83 -7.51
N GLN A 328 5.22 -12.49 -7.46
CA GLN A 328 5.43 -11.71 -6.25
C GLN A 328 4.43 -12.07 -5.15
N GLU A 329 3.13 -12.21 -5.48
CA GLU A 329 2.13 -12.60 -4.50
C GLU A 329 2.43 -13.95 -3.84
N VAL A 330 2.94 -14.93 -4.60
CA VAL A 330 3.36 -16.23 -4.06
C VAL A 330 4.59 -16.05 -3.18
N LEU A 331 5.64 -15.39 -3.68
CA LEU A 331 6.89 -15.14 -2.95
C LEU A 331 6.64 -14.43 -1.61
N LEU A 332 5.81 -13.40 -1.61
CA LEU A 332 5.42 -12.65 -0.41
C LEU A 332 4.67 -13.49 0.63
N ARG A 333 3.97 -14.58 0.24
CA ARG A 333 3.35 -15.50 1.22
C ARG A 333 4.40 -16.30 1.99
N TYR A 334 5.57 -16.48 1.41
CA TYR A 334 6.70 -17.20 1.99
C TYR A 334 7.74 -16.27 2.62
N GLY A 335 7.42 -14.98 2.82
CA GLY A 335 8.31 -14.04 3.49
C GLY A 335 9.48 -13.55 2.62
N VAL A 336 9.46 -13.77 1.30
CA VAL A 336 10.51 -13.27 0.40
C VAL A 336 10.41 -11.75 0.27
N TYR A 337 11.55 -11.07 0.38
CA TYR A 337 11.66 -9.63 0.27
C TYR A 337 11.77 -9.21 -1.20
N LEU A 338 11.02 -8.17 -1.57
CA LEU A 338 11.08 -7.53 -2.88
C LEU A 338 11.78 -6.15 -2.82
N TYR A 339 11.87 -5.59 -1.62
CA TYR A 339 12.50 -4.32 -1.27
C TYR A 339 13.01 -4.40 0.17
N TRP A 340 14.12 -3.73 0.50
CA TRP A 340 14.68 -3.78 1.84
C TRP A 340 14.39 -2.52 2.65
N PHE A 341 13.86 -2.71 3.86
CA PHE A 341 13.86 -1.71 4.92
C PHE A 341 14.54 -2.31 6.15
N PRO A 342 15.31 -1.55 6.93
CA PRO A 342 16.01 -2.05 8.12
C PRO A 342 15.05 -2.41 9.27
N ASP A 343 13.79 -1.99 9.22
CA ASP A 343 12.80 -2.13 10.30
C ASP A 343 11.54 -2.92 9.89
N VAL A 344 11.58 -3.62 8.76
CA VAL A 344 10.50 -4.47 8.28
C VAL A 344 10.99 -5.91 8.21
N THR A 345 10.31 -6.82 8.90
CA THR A 345 10.56 -8.26 8.84
C THR A 345 9.36 -9.01 8.24
N ALA A 346 9.50 -10.30 7.96
CA ALA A 346 8.40 -11.12 7.44
C ALA A 346 7.20 -11.20 8.42
N GLU A 347 7.47 -10.99 9.71
CA GLU A 347 6.49 -10.96 10.79
C GLU A 347 5.79 -9.60 10.92
N THR A 348 6.33 -8.53 10.31
CA THR A 348 5.75 -7.20 10.38
C THR A 348 4.31 -7.21 9.84
N ARG A 349 3.40 -6.61 10.60
CA ARG A 349 2.00 -6.50 10.18
C ARG A 349 1.91 -5.76 8.85
N GLY A 350 1.32 -6.43 7.85
CA GLY A 350 1.18 -5.85 6.52
C GLY A 350 2.42 -5.98 5.63
N PHE A 351 3.43 -6.78 6.01
CA PHE A 351 4.65 -7.08 5.23
C PHE A 351 4.40 -7.17 3.73
N ARG A 352 3.42 -7.97 3.30
CA ARG A 352 3.10 -8.18 1.87
C ARG A 352 2.71 -6.89 1.16
N ALA A 353 1.91 -6.03 1.79
CA ALA A 353 1.51 -4.75 1.20
C ALA A 353 2.67 -3.75 1.18
N ILE A 354 3.46 -3.71 2.26
CA ILE A 354 4.66 -2.87 2.37
C ILE A 354 5.61 -3.23 1.23
N GLN A 355 6.01 -4.49 1.12
CA GLN A 355 6.94 -4.97 0.09
C GLN A 355 6.44 -4.71 -1.34
N TYR A 356 5.15 -4.95 -1.60
CA TYR A 356 4.55 -4.72 -2.92
C TYR A 356 4.60 -3.24 -3.35
N LEU A 357 4.27 -2.32 -2.44
CA LEU A 357 4.30 -0.88 -2.68
C LEU A 357 5.74 -0.36 -2.72
N ALA A 358 6.61 -0.85 -1.84
CA ALA A 358 8.02 -0.45 -1.77
C ALA A 358 8.78 -0.77 -3.06
N ALA A 359 8.59 -1.98 -3.60
CA ALA A 359 9.19 -2.40 -4.87
C ALA A 359 8.78 -1.51 -6.07
N ARG A 360 7.73 -0.70 -5.91
CA ARG A 360 7.19 0.23 -6.92
C ARG A 360 7.49 1.70 -6.63
N GLY A 361 8.27 2.01 -5.58
CA GLY A 361 8.70 3.37 -5.27
C GLY A 361 7.66 4.25 -4.58
N TYR A 362 6.75 3.65 -3.79
CA TYR A 362 5.75 4.43 -3.05
C TYR A 362 6.31 5.13 -1.81
N PHE A 363 7.38 4.61 -1.23
CA PHE A 363 7.95 5.11 0.02
C PHE A 363 9.28 5.81 -0.27
N PRO A 364 9.39 7.13 -0.07
CA PRO A 364 10.65 7.86 -0.21
C PRO A 364 11.60 7.71 0.98
N GLU A 365 11.14 7.27 2.14
CA GLU A 365 11.93 7.14 3.36
C GLU A 365 12.81 5.89 3.37
N GLU A 366 13.96 5.95 4.08
CA GLU A 366 14.87 4.80 4.24
C GLU A 366 14.38 3.77 5.27
N ARG A 367 13.51 4.18 6.18
CA ARG A 367 12.85 3.33 7.18
C ARG A 367 11.35 3.41 6.97
N PHE A 368 10.66 2.30 7.18
CA PHE A 368 9.20 2.27 6.99
C PHE A 368 8.43 2.73 8.23
N GLU A 369 8.95 2.49 9.44
CA GLU A 369 8.32 2.79 10.73
C GLU A 369 6.94 2.10 10.90
N PRO A 370 6.87 0.75 10.93
CA PRO A 370 5.59 0.02 10.85
C PRO A 370 4.58 0.30 11.98
N GLU A 371 5.05 0.74 13.14
CA GLU A 371 4.21 1.08 14.29
C GLU A 371 3.71 2.53 14.29
N LYS A 372 4.27 3.39 13.41
CA LYS A 372 3.89 4.79 13.29
C LYS A 372 2.57 4.91 12.54
N MET A 373 1.62 5.66 13.10
CA MET A 373 0.38 5.97 12.41
C MET A 373 0.66 6.85 11.19
N LEU A 374 0.15 6.44 10.03
CA LEU A 374 0.27 7.21 8.80
C LEU A 374 -0.60 8.46 8.85
N THR A 375 0.01 9.64 8.78
CA THR A 375 -0.71 10.92 8.74
C THR A 375 -1.19 11.24 7.32
N ARG A 376 -2.13 12.19 7.19
CA ARG A 376 -2.55 12.72 5.89
C ARG A 376 -1.38 13.37 5.13
N ALA A 377 -0.51 14.08 5.85
CA ALA A 377 0.69 14.67 5.30
C ALA A 377 1.65 13.62 4.72
N ASP A 378 1.94 12.55 5.48
CA ASP A 378 2.82 11.47 5.04
C ASP A 378 2.25 10.75 3.83
N ALA A 379 0.97 10.37 3.88
CA ALA A 379 0.29 9.74 2.75
C ALA A 379 0.34 10.61 1.48
N ALA A 380 0.11 11.92 1.61
CA ALA A 380 0.22 12.84 0.49
C ALA A 380 1.64 12.87 -0.08
N ARG A 381 2.68 12.93 0.78
CA ARG A 381 4.08 12.91 0.35
C ARG A 381 4.43 11.62 -0.40
N TRP A 382 4.04 10.45 0.12
CA TRP A 382 4.27 9.14 -0.49
C TRP A 382 3.64 9.03 -1.88
N LEU A 383 2.36 9.39 -1.97
CA LEU A 383 1.59 9.32 -3.21
C LEU A 383 2.07 10.34 -4.26
N ALA A 384 2.40 11.56 -3.84
CA ALA A 384 2.96 12.58 -4.71
C ALA A 384 4.36 12.18 -5.23
N HIS A 385 5.20 11.60 -4.37
CA HIS A 385 6.50 11.08 -4.75
C HIS A 385 6.36 10.03 -5.85
N ARG A 386 5.47 9.05 -5.66
CA ARG A 386 5.21 8.01 -6.67
C ARG A 386 4.70 8.57 -7.99
N LEU A 387 3.78 9.53 -7.92
CA LEU A 387 3.20 10.18 -9.11
C LEU A 387 4.29 10.89 -9.93
N ARG A 388 5.20 11.62 -9.27
CA ARG A 388 6.33 12.30 -9.94
C ARG A 388 7.29 11.31 -10.58
N GLN A 389 7.65 10.24 -9.88
CA GLN A 389 8.53 9.20 -10.43
C GLN A 389 7.92 8.53 -11.67
N GLY A 390 6.61 8.26 -11.65
CA GLY A 390 5.93 7.58 -12.74
C GLY A 390 5.66 8.45 -13.97
N ASN A 391 5.68 9.77 -13.81
CA ASN A 391 5.51 10.70 -14.92
C ASN A 391 6.24 12.02 -14.64
N PRO A 392 7.56 12.09 -14.89
CA PRO A 392 8.36 13.29 -14.61
C PRO A 392 7.97 14.52 -15.45
N SER A 393 7.35 14.28 -16.62
CA SER A 393 6.90 15.30 -17.56
C SER A 393 5.55 15.92 -17.22
N LEU A 394 4.83 15.40 -16.22
CA LEU A 394 3.51 15.89 -15.84
C LEU A 394 3.63 17.28 -15.19
N GLN A 395 3.36 18.32 -15.99
CA GLN A 395 3.24 19.69 -15.52
C GLN A 395 1.80 19.95 -15.10
N TYR A 396 1.62 20.31 -13.83
CA TYR A 396 0.34 20.72 -13.29
C TYR A 396 0.41 22.19 -12.88
N ALA A 397 -0.61 22.98 -13.25
CA ALA A 397 -0.75 24.34 -12.73
C ALA A 397 -0.91 24.29 -11.21
N ARG A 398 -0.15 25.10 -10.48
CA ARG A 398 -0.19 25.15 -9.01
C ARG A 398 -1.54 25.74 -8.58
N PRO A 399 -2.47 24.95 -8.01
CA PRO A 399 -3.78 25.46 -7.64
C PRO A 399 -3.65 26.33 -6.39
N ALA A 400 -4.55 27.31 -6.24
CA ALA A 400 -4.70 28.01 -4.97
C ALA A 400 -5.16 26.99 -3.92
N LEU A 401 -4.46 26.91 -2.79
CA LEU A 401 -4.80 26.00 -1.70
C LEU A 401 -5.92 26.62 -0.84
N PRO A 402 -7.03 25.92 -0.63
CA PRO A 402 -8.09 26.36 0.26
C PRO A 402 -7.82 26.03 1.74
N TYR A 403 -6.69 25.38 2.05
CA TYR A 403 -6.38 24.88 3.39
C TYR A 403 -5.60 25.91 4.22
N ALA A 404 -6.22 26.43 5.27
CA ALA A 404 -5.62 27.43 6.15
C ALA A 404 -4.49 26.87 7.04
N ASP A 405 -4.50 25.56 7.30
CA ASP A 405 -3.60 24.82 8.19
C ASP A 405 -2.40 24.18 7.46
N LEU A 406 -2.16 24.55 6.21
CA LEU A 406 -1.01 24.12 5.40
C LEU A 406 -0.23 25.36 4.94
N PRO A 407 0.61 25.98 5.79
CA PRO A 407 1.39 27.16 5.42
C PRO A 407 2.43 26.88 4.33
N GLU A 408 3.01 27.92 3.72
CA GLU A 408 3.90 27.80 2.55
C GLU A 408 5.14 26.91 2.78
N ASP A 409 5.64 26.90 4.02
CA ASP A 409 6.82 26.18 4.48
C ASP A 409 6.54 24.74 4.90
N HIS A 410 5.26 24.32 4.99
CA HIS A 410 4.93 22.98 5.44
C HIS A 410 5.42 21.90 4.45
N PRO A 411 6.11 20.83 4.90
CA PRO A 411 6.77 19.86 4.03
C PRO A 411 5.81 19.11 3.09
N ALA A 412 4.56 18.90 3.51
CA ALA A 412 3.55 18.24 2.69
C ALA A 412 2.86 19.16 1.67
N ARG A 413 3.04 20.48 1.73
CA ARG A 413 2.26 21.42 0.92
C ARG A 413 2.40 21.17 -0.58
N ARG A 414 3.64 21.06 -1.06
CA ARG A 414 3.93 20.77 -2.48
C ARG A 414 3.37 19.41 -2.94
N ALA A 415 3.26 18.45 -2.02
CA ALA A 415 2.68 17.14 -2.32
C ALA A 415 1.15 17.24 -2.46
N VAL A 416 0.50 17.95 -1.55
CA VAL A 416 -0.96 18.19 -1.59
C VAL A 416 -1.36 18.99 -2.82
N GLU A 417 -0.64 20.07 -3.16
CA GLU A 417 -0.88 20.86 -4.37
C GLU A 417 -0.82 19.99 -5.63
N LEU A 418 0.17 19.11 -5.72
CA LEU A 418 0.32 18.19 -6.85
C LEU A 418 -0.88 17.23 -6.94
N LEU A 419 -1.30 16.66 -5.82
CA LEU A 419 -2.41 15.71 -5.80
C LEU A 419 -3.76 16.38 -6.06
N ILE A 420 -3.97 17.63 -5.64
CA ILE A 420 -5.14 18.42 -6.03
C ILE A 420 -5.12 18.70 -7.53
N ALA A 421 -3.99 19.15 -8.06
CA ALA A 421 -3.87 19.48 -9.47
C ALA A 421 -4.02 18.24 -10.38
N ALA A 422 -3.66 17.06 -9.86
CA ALA A 422 -3.95 15.77 -10.49
C ALA A 422 -5.42 15.32 -10.35
N GLY A 423 -6.25 16.02 -9.58
CA GLY A 423 -7.65 15.66 -9.30
C GLY A 423 -7.82 14.46 -8.37
N ILE A 424 -6.77 14.13 -7.60
CA ILE A 424 -6.75 12.99 -6.66
C ILE A 424 -7.30 13.42 -5.29
N ILE A 425 -6.95 14.63 -4.86
CA ILE A 425 -7.52 15.27 -3.67
C ILE A 425 -8.57 16.28 -4.15
N GLN A 426 -9.79 16.14 -3.66
CA GLN A 426 -10.85 17.13 -3.86
C GLN A 426 -10.96 17.98 -2.59
N PRO A 427 -10.69 19.29 -2.67
CA PRO A 427 -10.79 20.16 -1.50
C PRO A 427 -12.25 20.45 -1.19
N GLU A 428 -12.82 19.67 -0.28
CA GLU A 428 -14.19 19.85 0.22
C GLU A 428 -14.24 20.65 1.54
N GLU A 429 -13.11 20.78 2.24
CA GLU A 429 -12.96 21.47 3.53
C GLU A 429 -11.96 22.63 3.45
N THR A 430 -12.02 23.56 4.41
CA THR A 430 -11.06 24.66 4.58
C THR A 430 -9.81 24.27 5.39
N GLN A 431 -9.75 23.04 5.89
CA GLN A 431 -8.60 22.51 6.63
C GLN A 431 -8.22 21.13 6.10
N PHE A 432 -6.93 20.88 5.94
CA PHE A 432 -6.40 19.58 5.48
C PHE A 432 -6.15 18.60 6.62
N ARG A 433 -5.76 19.11 7.79
CA ARG A 433 -5.34 18.40 9.00
C ARG A 433 -4.12 17.51 8.74
N PRO A 434 -2.93 18.09 8.47
CA PRO A 434 -1.75 17.34 8.05
C PRO A 434 -1.34 16.25 9.02
N ASP A 435 -1.39 16.50 10.33
CA ASP A 435 -0.97 15.56 11.38
C ASP A 435 -2.04 14.52 11.76
N ALA A 436 -3.27 14.66 11.23
CA ALA A 436 -4.33 13.71 11.52
C ALA A 436 -4.03 12.36 10.85
N PRO A 437 -4.31 11.22 11.53
CA PRO A 437 -4.23 9.91 10.91
C PRO A 437 -5.13 9.83 9.67
N ILE A 438 -4.61 9.26 8.58
CA ILE A 438 -5.42 9.01 7.39
C ILE A 438 -6.27 7.75 7.59
N SER A 439 -7.55 7.82 7.21
CA SER A 439 -8.40 6.63 7.23
C SER A 439 -8.02 5.68 6.08
N ARG A 440 -8.21 4.37 6.29
CA ARG A 440 -7.94 3.36 5.25
C ARG A 440 -8.71 3.64 3.94
N GLY A 441 -9.95 4.08 4.05
CA GLY A 441 -10.79 4.42 2.90
C GLY A 441 -10.25 5.61 2.11
N LEU A 442 -9.87 6.68 2.81
CA LEU A 442 -9.32 7.88 2.19
C LEU A 442 -7.96 7.60 1.53
N PHE A 443 -7.08 6.86 2.21
CA PHE A 443 -5.80 6.45 1.63
C PHE A 443 -6.00 5.60 0.38
N ALA A 444 -6.92 4.63 0.40
CA ALA A 444 -7.22 3.79 -0.75
C ALA A 444 -7.76 4.60 -1.93
N GLN A 445 -8.62 5.58 -1.70
CA GLN A 445 -9.11 6.49 -2.75
C GLN A 445 -7.95 7.26 -3.39
N TRP A 446 -7.07 7.86 -2.60
CA TRP A 446 -5.92 8.59 -3.13
C TRP A 446 -4.93 7.68 -3.86
N LEU A 447 -4.66 6.49 -3.31
CA LEU A 447 -3.78 5.48 -3.92
C LEU A 447 -4.32 5.03 -5.28
N VAL A 448 -5.61 4.69 -5.37
CA VAL A 448 -6.25 4.33 -6.64
C VAL A 448 -6.19 5.50 -7.62
N GLY A 449 -6.43 6.73 -7.16
CA GLY A 449 -6.27 7.93 -7.98
C GLY A 449 -4.88 8.04 -8.60
N VAL A 450 -3.81 7.85 -7.82
CA VAL A 450 -2.43 7.79 -8.33
C VAL A 450 -2.26 6.65 -9.33
N MET A 451 -2.73 5.44 -9.01
CA MET A 451 -2.57 4.27 -9.89
C MET A 451 -3.29 4.47 -11.23
N VAL A 452 -4.47 5.09 -11.23
CA VAL A 452 -5.21 5.44 -12.46
C VAL A 452 -4.42 6.43 -13.30
N LYS A 453 -3.86 7.48 -12.69
CA LYS A 453 -3.02 8.47 -13.41
C LYS A 453 -1.74 7.89 -13.99
N LEU A 454 -1.24 6.81 -13.40
CA LEU A 454 -0.08 6.07 -13.91
C LEU A 454 -0.46 4.95 -14.89
N GLY A 455 -1.74 4.77 -15.23
CA GLY A 455 -2.21 3.68 -16.09
C GLY A 455 -2.03 2.28 -15.47
N GLN A 456 -1.82 2.20 -14.15
CA GLN A 456 -1.60 0.96 -13.41
C GLN A 456 -2.89 0.38 -12.84
N TRP A 457 -3.98 1.14 -12.93
CA TRP A 457 -5.31 0.75 -12.53
C TRP A 457 -6.31 1.26 -13.55
N GLU A 458 -7.05 0.34 -14.14
CA GLU A 458 -8.24 0.70 -14.90
C GLU A 458 -9.43 0.60 -13.95
N PRO A 459 -10.12 1.73 -13.68
CA PRO A 459 -11.36 1.64 -12.94
C PRO A 459 -12.31 0.78 -13.77
N ALA A 460 -12.97 -0.19 -13.13
CA ALA A 460 -14.04 -0.90 -13.78
C ALA A 460 -15.00 0.16 -14.38
N PRO A 461 -15.45 0.00 -15.64
CA PRO A 461 -16.46 0.90 -16.18
C PRO A 461 -17.60 1.00 -15.17
N ALA A 462 -18.22 2.17 -15.06
CA ALA A 462 -19.38 2.40 -14.21
C ALA A 462 -20.61 1.62 -14.73
N GLN A 463 -20.46 0.31 -14.86
CA GLN A 463 -21.53 -0.65 -14.92
C GLN A 463 -21.75 -1.11 -13.48
N GLN A 464 -23.00 -1.05 -13.07
CA GLN A 464 -23.53 -1.57 -11.82
C GLN A 464 -22.93 -2.97 -11.57
N ALA A 465 -21.91 -3.06 -10.72
CA ALA A 465 -21.21 -4.32 -10.48
C ALA A 465 -22.21 -5.31 -9.88
N ARG A 466 -22.55 -6.35 -10.63
CA ARG A 466 -23.47 -7.38 -10.18
C ARG A 466 -22.74 -8.37 -9.30
N TYR A 467 -23.29 -8.66 -8.13
CA TYR A 467 -22.81 -9.77 -7.30
C TYR A 467 -23.45 -11.05 -7.81
N LEU A 468 -22.66 -11.96 -8.36
CA LEU A 468 -23.14 -13.28 -8.79
C LEU A 468 -22.68 -14.33 -7.78
N ASP A 469 -23.61 -15.11 -7.26
CA ASP A 469 -23.31 -16.37 -6.59
C ASP A 469 -23.20 -17.46 -7.66
N VAL A 470 -22.07 -18.17 -7.68
CA VAL A 470 -21.74 -19.12 -8.73
C VAL A 470 -21.60 -20.51 -8.11
N THR A 471 -22.57 -21.37 -8.38
CA THR A 471 -22.51 -22.77 -7.97
C THR A 471 -22.18 -23.63 -9.19
N VAL A 472 -21.12 -24.41 -9.11
CA VAL A 472 -20.70 -25.35 -10.17
C VAL A 472 -20.88 -26.77 -9.66
N THR A 473 -21.72 -27.55 -10.32
CA THR A 473 -22.02 -28.94 -9.94
C THR A 473 -21.67 -29.88 -11.08
N PRO A 474 -20.90 -30.97 -10.85
CA PRO A 474 -20.63 -31.96 -11.89
C PRO A 474 -21.93 -32.65 -12.32
N PHE A 475 -22.17 -32.74 -13.63
CA PHE A 475 -23.36 -33.34 -14.22
C PHE A 475 -23.04 -34.76 -14.71
N ALA A 476 -23.62 -35.76 -14.05
CA ALA A 476 -23.21 -37.16 -14.18
C ALA A 476 -23.66 -37.86 -15.49
N GLU A 477 -24.61 -37.29 -16.25
CA GLU A 477 -25.19 -37.93 -17.45
C GLU A 477 -24.67 -37.35 -18.78
N CYS A 478 -23.37 -37.02 -18.85
CA CYS A 478 -22.74 -36.71 -20.14
C CYS A 478 -22.15 -37.99 -20.76
N THR A 479 -22.90 -38.64 -21.66
CA THR A 479 -22.49 -39.87 -22.36
C THR A 479 -21.61 -39.63 -23.60
N ALA A 480 -21.07 -38.42 -23.80
CA ALA A 480 -20.13 -38.14 -24.88
C ALA A 480 -18.70 -38.08 -24.34
N ARG A 481 -17.79 -38.86 -24.95
CA ARG A 481 -16.35 -38.92 -24.62
C ARG A 481 -15.73 -37.50 -24.67
N GLY A 482 -15.51 -36.89 -23.51
CA GLY A 482 -14.88 -35.58 -23.31
C GLY A 482 -14.78 -35.23 -21.82
N PRO A 483 -14.00 -34.20 -21.41
CA PRO A 483 -13.89 -33.79 -20.01
C PRO A 483 -15.27 -33.43 -19.45
N GLY A 484 -15.56 -33.89 -18.23
CA GLY A 484 -16.91 -33.92 -17.64
C GLY A 484 -17.70 -32.62 -17.76
N CYS A 485 -19.01 -32.75 -18.00
CA CYS A 485 -19.94 -31.63 -18.09
C CYS A 485 -20.24 -31.09 -16.69
N TYR A 486 -20.23 -29.77 -16.53
CA TYR A 486 -20.60 -29.08 -15.29
C TYR A 486 -21.86 -28.25 -15.51
N LEU A 487 -22.79 -28.32 -14.57
CA LEU A 487 -23.89 -27.37 -14.45
C LEU A 487 -23.37 -26.14 -13.68
N VAL A 488 -23.39 -24.98 -14.32
CA VAL A 488 -23.07 -23.69 -13.69
C VAL A 488 -24.38 -22.95 -13.43
N GLN A 489 -24.72 -22.76 -12.17
CA GLN A 489 -25.82 -21.91 -11.75
C GLN A 489 -25.28 -20.54 -11.32
N LEU A 490 -25.83 -19.49 -11.93
CA LEU A 490 -25.50 -18.10 -11.62
C LEU A 490 -26.73 -17.46 -10.98
N GLN A 491 -26.61 -16.99 -9.74
CA GLN A 491 -27.68 -16.24 -9.07
C GLN A 491 -27.23 -14.80 -8.84
N ASP A 492 -28.02 -13.83 -9.31
CA ASP A 492 -27.78 -12.41 -9.03
C ASP A 492 -28.18 -12.10 -7.58
N MET A 493 -27.19 -11.74 -6.78
CA MET A 493 -27.28 -11.43 -5.35
C MET A 493 -27.05 -9.94 -5.09
N THR A 494 -27.09 -9.11 -6.12
CA THR A 494 -26.79 -7.67 -6.04
C THR A 494 -27.72 -6.96 -5.06
N GLU A 495 -29.02 -7.20 -5.19
CA GLU A 495 -30.05 -6.61 -4.33
C GLU A 495 -29.90 -7.08 -2.87
N ARG A 496 -29.67 -8.38 -2.66
CA ARG A 496 -29.45 -8.93 -1.32
C ARG A 496 -28.20 -8.36 -0.66
N ARG A 497 -27.09 -8.20 -1.39
CA ARG A 497 -25.88 -7.57 -0.87
C ARG A 497 -26.08 -6.09 -0.54
N HIS A 498 -26.81 -5.36 -1.36
CA HIS A 498 -27.19 -3.98 -1.05
C HIS A 498 -28.06 -3.89 0.21
N LEU A 499 -29.05 -4.77 0.36
CA LEU A 499 -29.88 -4.86 1.55
C LEU A 499 -29.07 -5.24 2.80
N GLU A 500 -28.14 -6.20 2.71
CA GLU A 500 -27.24 -6.58 3.81
C GLU A 500 -26.33 -5.42 4.24
N GLN A 501 -25.85 -4.62 3.28
CA GLN A 501 -25.05 -3.42 3.56
C GLN A 501 -25.89 -2.31 4.20
N GLN A 502 -27.10 -2.06 3.68
CA GLN A 502 -28.05 -1.12 4.29
C GLN A 502 -28.42 -1.54 5.71
N LEU A 503 -28.65 -2.84 5.95
CA LEU A 503 -28.92 -3.39 7.27
C LEU A 503 -27.73 -3.21 8.21
N ARG A 504 -26.50 -3.49 7.76
CA ARG A 504 -25.28 -3.23 8.58
C ARG A 504 -25.12 -1.76 8.92
N GLN A 505 -25.41 -0.86 7.97
CA GLN A 505 -25.38 0.58 8.20
C GLN A 505 -26.45 1.00 9.21
N ALA A 506 -27.66 0.44 9.11
CA ALA A 506 -28.75 0.67 10.05
C ALA A 506 -28.43 0.15 11.46
N LEU A 507 -27.84 -1.04 11.59
CA LEU A 507 -27.41 -1.63 12.86
C LEU A 507 -26.27 -0.83 13.50
N LYS A 508 -25.34 -0.30 12.71
CA LYS A 508 -24.29 0.61 13.18
C LYS A 508 -24.89 1.91 13.73
N MET A 509 -25.89 2.47 13.02
CA MET A 509 -26.61 3.66 13.47
C MET A 509 -27.41 3.40 14.76
N GLU A 510 -28.00 2.21 14.90
CA GLU A 510 -28.70 1.77 16.09
C GLU A 510 -27.77 1.67 17.31
N ALA A 511 -26.58 1.09 17.14
CA ALA A 511 -25.58 1.00 18.20
C ALA A 511 -25.10 2.39 18.66
N ILE A 512 -24.88 3.32 17.72
CA ILE A 512 -24.50 4.71 18.01
C ILE A 512 -25.63 5.43 18.78
N GLY A 513 -26.89 5.28 18.36
CA GLY A 513 -28.04 5.86 19.03
C GLY A 513 -28.21 5.36 20.47
N ARG A 514 -28.06 4.06 20.70
CA ARG A 514 -28.17 3.45 22.05
C ARG A 514 -27.06 3.92 23.00
N LEU A 515 -25.81 3.99 22.51
CA LEU A 515 -24.67 4.49 23.29
C LEU A 515 -24.82 5.98 23.63
N ALA A 516 -25.25 6.80 22.66
CA ALA A 516 -25.48 8.22 22.87
C ALA A 516 -26.55 8.49 23.95
N GLY A 517 -27.62 7.69 24.01
CA GLY A 517 -28.67 7.81 25.02
C GLY A 517 -28.19 7.48 26.44
N GLY A 518 -27.35 6.44 26.59
CA GLY A 518 -26.76 6.07 27.88
C GLY A 518 -25.76 7.11 28.40
N MET A 519 -24.84 7.56 27.55
CA MET A 519 -23.84 8.57 27.92
C MET A 519 -24.48 9.93 28.23
N ALA A 520 -25.51 10.33 27.48
CA ALA A 520 -26.20 11.59 27.71
C ALA A 520 -26.94 11.64 29.06
N HIS A 521 -27.43 10.50 29.54
CA HIS A 521 -28.01 10.41 30.89
C HIS A 521 -26.94 10.64 31.97
N GLU A 522 -25.77 10.03 31.84
CA GLU A 522 -24.65 10.21 32.76
C GLU A 522 -24.12 11.66 32.76
N PHE A 523 -24.03 12.30 31.59
CA PHE A 523 -23.66 13.72 31.50
C PHE A 523 -24.65 14.63 32.21
N ASN A 524 -25.96 14.41 32.03
CA ASN A 524 -26.98 15.18 32.73
C ASN A 524 -26.88 15.01 34.25
N ASN A 525 -26.62 13.79 34.73
CA ASN A 525 -26.43 13.54 36.16
C ASN A 525 -25.26 14.36 36.74
N LEU A 526 -24.12 14.39 36.04
CA LEU A 526 -22.96 15.19 36.46
C LEU A 526 -23.25 16.69 36.42
N LEU A 527 -23.92 17.16 35.36
CA LEU A 527 -24.27 18.57 35.21
C LEU A 527 -25.26 19.05 36.27
N THR A 528 -26.21 18.20 36.69
CA THR A 528 -27.11 18.51 37.81
C THR A 528 -26.33 18.75 39.10
N VAL A 529 -25.34 17.91 39.41
CA VAL A 529 -24.50 18.07 40.62
C VAL A 529 -23.62 19.32 40.53
N ILE A 530 -22.97 19.55 39.39
CA ILE A 530 -22.11 20.73 39.18
C ILE A 530 -22.90 22.03 39.30
N ASN A 531 -24.06 22.10 38.66
CA ASN A 531 -24.93 23.28 38.74
C ASN A 531 -25.48 23.49 40.15
N GLY A 532 -25.85 22.41 40.86
CA GLY A 532 -26.31 22.49 42.25
C GLY A 532 -25.25 23.04 43.20
N TYR A 533 -24.00 22.58 43.10
CA TYR A 533 -22.91 23.16 43.91
C TYR A 533 -22.61 24.61 43.54
N ALA A 534 -22.65 24.97 42.26
CA ALA A 534 -22.49 26.36 41.84
C ALA A 534 -23.59 27.26 42.43
N GLU A 535 -24.83 26.77 42.53
CA GLU A 535 -25.95 27.50 43.12
C GLU A 535 -25.77 27.69 44.64
N PHE A 536 -25.39 26.65 45.38
CA PHE A 536 -25.09 26.77 46.81
C PHE A 536 -23.95 27.75 47.12
N VAL A 537 -22.91 27.78 46.28
CA VAL A 537 -21.82 28.75 46.43
C VAL A 537 -22.30 30.17 46.14
N LEU A 538 -23.19 30.36 45.16
CA LEU A 538 -23.77 31.68 44.88
C LEU A 538 -24.71 32.19 45.99
N GLU A 539 -25.40 31.30 46.69
CA GLU A 539 -26.22 31.64 47.86
C GLU A 539 -25.38 32.02 49.08
N ALA A 540 -24.23 31.37 49.29
CA ALA A 540 -23.35 31.63 50.43
C ALA A 540 -22.47 32.88 50.28
N LEU A 541 -22.20 33.33 49.04
CA LEU A 541 -21.34 34.48 48.77
C LEU A 541 -22.09 35.82 48.89
N PRO A 542 -21.45 36.89 49.39
CA PRO A 542 -21.98 38.25 49.31
C PRO A 542 -22.08 38.77 47.86
N PRO A 543 -22.95 39.75 47.55
CA PRO A 543 -23.10 40.30 46.20
C PRO A 543 -21.85 41.01 45.67
N THR A 544 -20.96 41.47 46.55
CA THR A 544 -19.75 42.27 46.24
C THR A 544 -18.49 41.44 46.05
N GLU A 545 -18.56 40.11 46.22
CA GLU A 545 -17.39 39.24 46.14
C GLU A 545 -16.94 39.02 44.69
N ALA A 546 -15.65 39.24 44.40
CA ALA A 546 -15.12 39.16 43.04
C ALA A 546 -15.33 37.78 42.37
N VAL A 547 -15.28 36.70 43.15
CA VAL A 547 -15.42 35.31 42.68
C VAL A 547 -16.87 34.97 42.29
N ARG A 548 -17.86 35.76 42.70
CA ARG A 548 -19.28 35.52 42.38
C ARG A 548 -19.53 35.51 40.86
N GLY A 549 -18.82 36.34 40.10
CA GLY A 549 -18.91 36.41 38.64
C GLY A 549 -18.47 35.11 37.96
N ASP A 550 -17.37 34.52 38.44
CA ASP A 550 -16.83 33.26 37.90
C ASP A 550 -17.77 32.08 38.16
N VAL A 551 -18.35 32.01 39.36
CA VAL A 551 -19.32 30.95 39.71
C VAL A 551 -20.61 31.08 38.90
N GLN A 552 -21.06 32.30 38.59
CA GLN A 552 -22.18 32.52 37.65
C GLN A 552 -21.86 32.04 36.23
N GLN A 553 -20.62 32.20 35.76
CA GLN A 553 -20.21 31.68 34.46
C GLN A 553 -20.14 30.15 34.43
N ILE A 554 -19.69 29.52 35.52
CA ILE A 554 -19.72 28.05 35.68
C ILE A 554 -21.14 27.52 35.58
N ARG A 555 -22.11 28.14 36.29
CA ARG A 555 -23.52 27.76 36.23
C ARG A 555 -24.10 27.92 34.81
N LYS A 556 -23.84 29.05 34.15
CA LYS A 556 -24.26 29.29 32.75
C LYS A 556 -23.62 28.31 31.77
N ALA A 557 -22.39 27.87 32.00
CA ALA A 557 -21.73 26.86 31.18
C ALA A 557 -22.37 25.49 31.36
N GLY A 558 -22.69 25.10 32.60
CA GLY A 558 -23.36 23.84 32.91
C GLY A 558 -24.80 23.78 32.40
N GLU A 559 -25.56 24.88 32.46
CA GLU A 559 -26.90 25.00 31.86
C GLU A 559 -26.85 24.81 30.33
N ARG A 560 -25.89 25.47 29.65
CA ARG A 560 -25.69 25.30 28.19
C ARG A 560 -25.30 23.87 27.81
N ALA A 561 -24.45 23.22 28.63
CA ALA A 561 -24.07 21.83 28.42
C ALA A 561 -25.28 20.88 28.60
N ALA A 562 -26.17 21.15 29.56
CA ALA A 562 -27.38 20.36 29.78
C ALA A 562 -28.35 20.47 28.58
N ASP A 563 -28.49 21.66 28.00
CA ASP A 563 -29.28 21.86 26.77
C ASP A 563 -28.71 21.14 25.56
N LEU A 564 -27.39 21.17 25.38
CA LEU A 564 -26.72 20.41 24.32
C LEU A 564 -26.95 18.90 24.46
N THR A 565 -26.88 18.40 25.69
CA THR A 565 -27.09 16.99 26.02
C THR A 565 -28.55 16.56 25.79
N ARG A 566 -29.53 17.43 26.12
CA ARG A 566 -30.96 17.23 25.80
C ARG A 566 -31.22 17.15 24.29
N ARG A 567 -30.58 18.01 23.49
CA ARG A 567 -30.67 17.96 22.01
C ARG A 567 -30.11 16.66 21.44
N LEU A 568 -29.07 16.12 22.07
CA LEU A 568 -28.46 14.83 21.73
C LEU A 568 -29.37 13.63 22.08
N LEU A 569 -30.11 13.71 23.20
CA LEU A 569 -31.12 12.72 23.61
C LEU A 569 -32.33 12.67 22.68
N ALA A 570 -32.79 13.81 22.18
CA ALA A 570 -33.92 13.90 21.24
C ALA A 570 -33.63 13.17 19.92
N PHE A 571 -32.36 13.12 19.49
CA PHE A 571 -31.91 12.39 18.31
C PHE A 571 -31.82 10.86 18.51
N SER A 572 -31.65 10.40 19.76
CA SER A 572 -31.39 8.99 20.12
C SER A 572 -32.67 8.18 20.38
N ARG A 573 -33.78 8.82 20.76
CA ARG A 573 -35.02 8.12 21.13
C ARG A 573 -35.79 7.61 19.90
N ARG A 574 -35.82 6.29 19.71
CA ARG A 574 -36.86 5.61 18.90
C ARG A 574 -38.17 5.65 19.67
N GLN A 575 -39.10 6.55 19.31
CA GLN A 575 -40.52 6.32 19.58
C GLN A 575 -41.13 5.63 18.35
N PRO A 576 -41.95 4.57 18.51
CA PRO A 576 -42.74 4.04 17.39
C PRO A 576 -43.68 5.15 16.88
N GLN A 577 -43.64 5.41 15.56
CA GLN A 577 -44.47 6.45 14.93
C GLN A 577 -45.96 6.15 15.19
N GLN A 578 -46.64 7.05 15.90
CA GLN A 578 -48.08 6.99 16.10
C GLN A 578 -48.73 7.95 15.12
N LEU A 579 -48.95 7.47 13.89
CA LEU A 579 -49.63 8.25 12.86
C LEU A 579 -51.10 8.46 13.26
N ALA A 580 -51.50 9.72 13.42
CA ALA A 580 -52.88 10.12 13.68
C ALA A 580 -53.37 11.11 12.63
N LEU A 581 -54.69 11.27 12.50
CA LEU A 581 -55.27 12.39 11.76
C LEU A 581 -55.16 13.64 12.64
N LEU A 582 -54.37 14.62 12.19
CA LEU A 582 -54.07 15.84 12.93
C LEU A 582 -54.59 17.07 12.18
N ASN A 583 -55.11 18.02 12.93
CA ASN A 583 -55.37 19.38 12.46
C ASN A 583 -54.19 20.28 12.87
N LEU A 584 -53.45 20.83 11.91
CA LEU A 584 -52.29 21.68 12.23
C LEU A 584 -52.66 22.96 12.98
N ASN A 585 -53.91 23.43 12.88
CA ASN A 585 -54.37 24.56 13.70
C ASN A 585 -54.38 24.20 15.19
N GLU A 586 -54.83 23.00 15.54
CA GLU A 586 -54.89 22.53 16.93
C GLU A 586 -53.49 22.33 17.50
N VAL A 587 -52.54 21.84 16.68
CA VAL A 587 -51.13 21.69 17.08
C VAL A 587 -50.49 23.07 17.28
N ALA A 588 -50.69 24.00 16.35
CA ALA A 588 -50.15 25.36 16.44
C ALA A 588 -50.71 26.12 17.66
N ASP A 589 -52.02 26.00 17.93
CA ASP A 589 -52.66 26.64 19.08
C ASP A 589 -52.24 25.99 20.42
N GLY A 590 -52.18 24.65 20.46
CA GLY A 590 -51.69 23.89 21.61
C GLY A 590 -50.26 24.23 22.00
N MET A 591 -49.40 24.45 21.00
CA MET A 591 -48.00 24.87 21.22
C MET A 591 -47.84 26.37 21.50
N ALA A 592 -48.82 27.23 21.18
CA ALA A 592 -48.69 28.68 21.28
C ALA A 592 -48.31 29.15 22.70
N ARG A 593 -48.83 28.51 23.75
CA ARG A 593 -48.49 28.84 25.14
C ARG A 593 -47.02 28.53 25.47
N MET A 594 -46.52 27.39 24.99
CA MET A 594 -45.12 26.99 25.16
C MET A 594 -44.20 27.91 24.35
N VAL A 595 -44.56 28.19 23.10
CA VAL A 595 -43.81 29.10 22.22
C VAL A 595 -43.70 30.50 22.84
N ARG A 596 -44.80 31.08 23.34
CA ARG A 596 -44.76 32.40 24.03
C ARG A 596 -43.78 32.45 25.21
N ARG A 597 -43.62 31.34 25.95
CA ARG A 597 -42.65 31.26 27.05
C ARG A 597 -41.21 31.15 26.54
N LEU A 598 -41.00 30.49 25.41
CA LEU A 598 -39.69 30.25 24.82
C LEU A 598 -39.13 31.51 24.12
N ILE A 599 -40.00 32.33 23.51
CA ILE A 599 -39.59 33.51 22.73
C ILE A 599 -39.36 34.78 23.56
N GLY A 600 -39.75 34.79 24.85
CA GLY A 600 -39.61 35.95 25.75
C GLY A 600 -40.56 37.11 25.43
N GLU A 601 -40.44 38.23 26.18
CA GLU A 601 -41.30 39.42 26.00
C GLU A 601 -40.92 40.30 24.79
N SER A 602 -39.75 40.08 24.19
CA SER A 602 -39.21 40.88 23.08
C SER A 602 -39.72 40.46 21.69
N VAL A 603 -40.31 39.26 21.55
CA VAL A 603 -40.83 38.75 20.28
C VAL A 603 -42.36 38.58 20.35
N THR A 604 -43.07 39.19 19.41
CA THR A 604 -44.54 39.07 19.33
C THR A 604 -44.94 37.85 18.49
N LEU A 605 -45.71 36.92 19.06
CA LEU A 605 -46.28 35.77 18.35
C LEU A 605 -47.64 36.10 17.72
N GLU A 606 -47.74 35.98 16.40
CA GLU A 606 -48.97 36.15 15.61
C GLU A 606 -49.41 34.81 15.01
N LEU A 607 -50.69 34.44 15.16
CA LEU A 607 -51.25 33.22 14.57
C LEU A 607 -52.22 33.59 13.43
N LYS A 608 -51.91 33.16 12.21
CA LYS A 608 -52.74 33.32 11.00
C LYS A 608 -53.22 31.97 10.53
N LEU A 609 -54.19 31.41 11.25
CA LEU A 609 -54.69 30.06 11.01
C LEU A 609 -55.87 30.08 10.04
N ALA A 610 -55.83 29.27 8.98
CA ALA A 610 -56.94 29.19 8.04
C ALA A 610 -58.18 28.52 8.70
N PRO A 611 -59.39 29.08 8.57
CA PRO A 611 -60.59 28.60 9.28
C PRO A 611 -61.03 27.18 8.86
N ASP A 612 -60.80 26.79 7.60
CA ASP A 612 -61.21 25.49 7.05
C ASP A 612 -60.00 24.59 6.67
N LEU A 613 -59.02 24.48 7.55
CA LEU A 613 -57.81 23.68 7.30
C LEU A 613 -58.12 22.17 7.22
N GLY A 614 -57.58 21.49 6.20
CA GLY A 614 -57.67 20.03 6.11
C GLY A 614 -56.87 19.30 7.19
N GLN A 615 -57.19 18.01 7.39
CA GLN A 615 -56.40 17.15 8.28
C GLN A 615 -55.23 16.52 7.52
N ILE A 616 -54.16 16.20 8.24
CA ILE A 616 -53.00 15.47 7.75
C ILE A 616 -52.88 14.15 8.50
N ARG A 617 -52.21 13.15 7.92
CA ARG A 617 -51.83 11.93 8.64
C ARG A 617 -50.37 12.01 9.02
N ALA A 618 -50.07 12.32 10.28
CA ALA A 618 -48.71 12.48 10.77
C ALA A 618 -48.57 12.08 12.24
N ASP A 619 -47.32 11.92 12.68
CA ASP A 619 -46.99 11.73 14.09
C ASP A 619 -46.98 13.09 14.80
N MET A 620 -47.78 13.23 15.87
CA MET A 620 -47.95 14.50 16.58
C MET A 620 -46.64 15.01 17.18
N ALA A 621 -45.85 14.13 17.80
CA ALA A 621 -44.58 14.52 18.41
C ALA A 621 -43.56 14.97 17.36
N GLN A 622 -43.55 14.36 16.17
CA GLN A 622 -42.70 14.82 15.07
C GLN A 622 -43.13 16.20 14.55
N VAL A 623 -44.44 16.45 14.44
CA VAL A 623 -44.95 17.78 14.03
C VAL A 623 -44.62 18.85 15.06
N GLU A 624 -44.79 18.55 16.35
CA GLU A 624 -44.42 19.47 17.43
C GLU A 624 -42.91 19.76 17.43
N GLN A 625 -42.07 18.75 17.23
CA GLN A 625 -40.63 18.91 17.14
C GLN A 625 -40.20 19.73 15.91
N MET A 626 -40.86 19.53 14.76
CA MET A 626 -40.64 20.36 13.57
C MET A 626 -40.96 21.82 13.87
N LEU A 627 -42.12 22.09 14.48
CA LEU A 627 -42.52 23.45 14.85
C LEU A 627 -41.52 24.09 15.83
N LEU A 628 -41.09 23.35 16.85
CA LEU A 628 -40.13 23.82 17.85
C LEU A 628 -38.78 24.20 17.21
N ASN A 629 -38.27 23.37 16.30
CA ASN A 629 -37.01 23.63 15.60
C ASN A 629 -37.09 24.89 14.73
N LEU A 630 -38.21 25.07 14.01
CA LEU A 630 -38.42 26.26 13.17
C LEU A 630 -38.58 27.53 14.01
N VAL A 631 -39.36 27.47 15.08
CA VAL A 631 -39.56 28.58 16.03
C VAL A 631 -38.25 28.99 16.70
N THR A 632 -37.45 28.02 17.14
CA THR A 632 -36.17 28.31 17.81
C THR A 632 -35.19 28.97 16.85
N ASN A 633 -35.14 28.52 15.59
CA ASN A 633 -34.32 29.16 14.56
C ASN A 633 -34.76 30.60 14.26
N ALA A 634 -36.08 30.86 14.23
CA ALA A 634 -36.61 32.20 14.09
C ALA A 634 -36.26 33.11 15.28
N CYS A 635 -36.28 32.58 16.51
CA CYS A 635 -35.89 33.32 17.71
C CYS A 635 -34.40 33.64 17.76
N ASP A 636 -33.56 32.67 17.41
CA ASP A 636 -32.11 32.87 17.29
C ASP A 636 -31.80 33.99 16.26
N ALA A 637 -32.70 34.20 15.27
CA ALA A 637 -32.57 35.24 14.26
C ALA A 637 -33.03 36.63 14.71
N MET A 638 -33.73 36.73 15.84
CA MET A 638 -34.32 37.96 16.35
C MET A 638 -33.90 38.23 17.82
N PRO A 639 -32.59 38.29 18.13
CA PRO A 639 -32.12 38.46 19.52
C PRO A 639 -32.55 39.81 20.14
N GLU A 640 -32.75 40.85 19.33
CA GLU A 640 -33.19 42.19 19.77
C GLU A 640 -34.73 42.34 19.79
N GLY A 641 -35.46 41.26 19.52
CA GLY A 641 -36.92 41.27 19.39
C GLY A 641 -37.41 41.33 17.94
N GLY A 642 -38.71 41.13 17.75
CA GLY A 642 -39.31 41.05 16.41
C GLY A 642 -40.69 40.44 16.38
N ARG A 643 -41.12 39.98 15.20
CA ARG A 643 -42.42 39.33 15.00
C ARG A 643 -42.23 37.93 14.46
N LEU A 644 -42.83 36.95 15.15
CA LEU A 644 -42.92 35.56 14.74
C LEU A 644 -44.36 35.26 14.30
N THR A 645 -44.56 34.84 13.06
CA THR A 645 -45.89 34.49 12.53
C THR A 645 -45.97 33.00 12.25
N LEU A 646 -46.99 32.32 12.79
CA LEU A 646 -47.35 30.96 12.39
C LEU A 646 -48.58 31.04 11.49
N ALA A 647 -48.45 30.59 10.25
CA ALA A 647 -49.54 30.60 9.28
C ALA A 647 -49.86 29.18 8.81
N THR A 648 -51.14 28.88 8.62
CA THR A 648 -51.59 27.62 8.00
C THR A 648 -52.46 27.90 6.79
N GLU A 649 -52.35 27.08 5.75
CA GLU A 649 -53.14 27.22 4.53
C GLU A 649 -53.40 25.87 3.84
N ASN A 650 -54.46 25.80 3.04
CA ASN A 650 -54.70 24.68 2.13
C ASN A 650 -54.06 24.99 0.78
N VAL A 651 -53.17 24.11 0.30
CA VAL A 651 -52.46 24.28 -0.97
C VAL A 651 -52.96 23.23 -1.97
N VAL A 652 -53.20 23.63 -3.22
CA VAL A 652 -53.50 22.71 -4.32
C VAL A 652 -52.34 22.77 -5.31
N LEU A 653 -51.68 21.62 -5.52
CA LEU A 653 -50.64 21.48 -6.52
C LEU A 653 -51.25 20.84 -7.77
N GLU A 654 -51.36 21.62 -8.85
CA GLU A 654 -51.79 21.13 -10.17
C GLU A 654 -50.60 20.53 -10.93
N GLY A 655 -50.84 19.51 -11.76
CA GLY A 655 -49.76 18.92 -12.56
C GLY A 655 -50.25 18.43 -13.92
N HIS A 656 -49.49 18.75 -14.97
CA HIS A 656 -49.68 18.27 -16.34
C HIS A 656 -48.40 17.59 -16.92
N GLU A 657 -47.34 17.39 -16.13
CA GLU A 657 -46.03 16.87 -16.56
C GLU A 657 -45.46 15.83 -15.54
N PRO A 658 -44.51 14.95 -15.93
CA PRO A 658 -43.86 13.99 -15.02
C PRO A 658 -42.95 14.68 -13.98
N LEU A 659 -42.98 14.20 -12.74
CA LEU A 659 -42.25 14.77 -11.60
C LEU A 659 -40.73 14.60 -11.73
N ALA A 660 -39.98 15.69 -11.53
CA ALA A 660 -38.52 15.63 -11.36
C ALA A 660 -38.14 15.08 -9.97
N ALA A 661 -36.88 14.66 -9.81
CA ALA A 661 -36.37 14.16 -8.52
C ALA A 661 -36.47 15.24 -7.43
N GLY A 662 -37.27 15.01 -6.40
CA GLY A 662 -37.53 15.96 -5.30
C GLY A 662 -38.86 16.72 -5.40
N GLU A 663 -39.66 16.48 -6.44
CA GLU A 663 -41.01 17.03 -6.55
C GLU A 663 -42.06 16.12 -5.90
N ILE A 664 -43.03 16.72 -5.22
CA ILE A 664 -44.17 16.02 -4.58
C ILE A 664 -45.34 15.91 -5.56
N ALA A 665 -46.10 14.82 -5.48
CA ALA A 665 -47.17 14.52 -6.44
C ALA A 665 -48.27 15.60 -6.46
N PRO A 666 -48.87 15.91 -7.63
CA PRO A 666 -50.03 16.80 -7.69
C PRO A 666 -51.15 16.34 -6.75
N GLY A 667 -51.80 17.27 -6.06
CA GLY A 667 -52.79 16.93 -5.05
C GLY A 667 -53.13 18.08 -4.10
N ARG A 668 -53.98 17.77 -3.12
CA ARG A 668 -54.35 18.71 -2.04
C ARG A 668 -53.40 18.51 -0.87
N TYR A 669 -52.83 19.60 -0.39
CA TYR A 669 -51.89 19.67 0.71
C TYR A 669 -52.35 20.65 1.77
N VAL A 670 -51.79 20.51 2.96
CA VAL A 670 -51.90 21.46 4.06
C VAL A 670 -50.49 21.99 4.32
N ALA A 671 -50.32 23.31 4.32
CA ALA A 671 -49.06 23.96 4.60
C ALA A 671 -49.06 24.61 5.98
N LEU A 672 -47.89 24.63 6.61
CA LEU A 672 -47.60 25.46 7.77
C LEU A 672 -46.32 26.24 7.49
N ALA A 673 -46.38 27.56 7.72
CA ALA A 673 -45.26 28.47 7.59
C ALA A 673 -44.92 29.12 8.93
N VAL A 674 -43.62 29.24 9.20
CA VAL A 674 -43.04 29.97 10.33
C VAL A 674 -42.24 31.13 9.75
N SER A 675 -42.70 32.36 9.97
CA SER A 675 -42.09 33.57 9.43
C SER A 675 -41.54 34.48 10.53
N ASP A 676 -40.32 34.96 10.35
CA ASP A 676 -39.65 35.90 11.23
C ASP A 676 -39.36 37.25 10.55
N THR A 677 -39.04 38.27 11.33
CA THR A 677 -38.58 39.58 10.86
C THR A 677 -37.08 39.79 11.10
N GLY A 678 -36.30 38.71 11.11
CA GLY A 678 -34.86 38.72 11.35
C GLY A 678 -34.04 39.21 10.14
N PRO A 679 -32.70 39.03 10.14
CA PRO A 679 -31.81 39.56 9.12
C PRO A 679 -31.93 38.87 7.74
N GLY A 680 -32.67 37.76 7.64
CA GLY A 680 -32.83 36.99 6.40
C GLY A 680 -31.58 36.18 5.99
N ILE A 681 -31.73 35.39 4.93
CA ILE A 681 -30.77 34.38 4.45
C ILE A 681 -30.34 34.74 3.03
N PRO A 682 -29.02 34.95 2.78
CA PRO A 682 -28.52 35.21 1.43
C PRO A 682 -28.83 34.08 0.46
N ARG A 683 -29.04 34.42 -0.82
CA ARG A 683 -29.48 33.48 -1.87
C ARG A 683 -28.59 32.23 -1.98
N GLU A 684 -27.29 32.40 -1.82
CA GLU A 684 -26.28 31.33 -1.90
C GLU A 684 -26.41 30.26 -0.80
N TYR A 685 -27.10 30.56 0.30
CA TYR A 685 -27.29 29.60 1.40
C TYR A 685 -28.65 28.92 1.40
N ARG A 686 -29.66 29.45 0.68
CA ARG A 686 -31.06 28.97 0.74
C ARG A 686 -31.22 27.49 0.39
N GLU A 687 -30.45 26.98 -0.55
CA GLU A 687 -30.50 25.55 -0.95
C GLU A 687 -29.73 24.64 0.02
N ARG A 688 -28.76 25.21 0.76
CA ARG A 688 -27.87 24.49 1.67
C ARG A 688 -28.33 24.49 3.12
N VAL A 689 -29.33 25.30 3.48
CA VAL A 689 -29.83 25.37 4.88
C VAL A 689 -30.41 24.06 5.40
N PHE A 690 -30.81 23.15 4.49
CA PHE A 690 -31.31 21.82 4.83
C PHE A 690 -30.23 20.72 4.73
N GLU A 691 -28.98 21.06 4.39
CA GLU A 691 -27.85 20.12 4.39
C GLU A 691 -27.38 19.84 5.82
N LYS A 692 -26.85 18.63 6.04
CA LYS A 692 -26.29 18.24 7.35
C LYS A 692 -25.19 19.22 7.75
N PHE A 693 -25.34 19.84 8.93
CA PHE A 693 -24.41 20.85 9.47
C PHE A 693 -24.37 22.18 8.71
N GLY A 694 -25.38 22.50 7.90
CA GLY A 694 -25.49 23.81 7.25
C GLY A 694 -25.45 24.94 8.28
N GLN A 695 -24.46 25.83 8.16
CA GLN A 695 -24.38 27.10 8.89
C GLN A 695 -24.61 28.23 7.90
N VAL A 696 -25.37 29.24 8.33
CA VAL A 696 -25.55 30.49 7.58
C VAL A 696 -25.02 31.61 8.47
N GLU A 697 -24.03 32.36 7.99
CA GLU A 697 -23.56 33.58 8.64
C GLU A 697 -24.40 34.76 8.12
N ALA A 698 -25.15 35.42 9.00
CA ALA A 698 -25.83 36.66 8.65
C ALA A 698 -24.82 37.81 8.58
N ALA A 699 -24.96 38.67 7.56
CA ALA A 699 -24.13 39.85 7.34
C ALA A 699 -24.48 41.00 8.31
N SER A 700 -24.30 40.77 9.61
CA SER A 700 -24.03 41.78 10.64
C SER A 700 -23.89 41.08 12.00
N ASN A 701 -22.75 41.30 12.67
CA ASN A 701 -22.47 40.96 14.08
C ASN A 701 -22.18 39.50 14.48
N GLY A 702 -21.59 38.68 13.59
CA GLY A 702 -20.80 37.50 14.01
C GLY A 702 -21.53 36.44 14.86
N GLN A 703 -22.87 36.42 14.86
CA GLN A 703 -23.66 35.43 15.57
C GLN A 703 -23.79 34.16 14.72
N LYS A 704 -23.25 33.06 15.24
CA LYS A 704 -23.42 31.72 14.68
C LYS A 704 -24.83 31.21 14.99
N PHE A 705 -25.59 30.92 13.95
CA PHE A 705 -26.86 30.21 14.06
C PHE A 705 -26.64 28.76 14.48
N SER A 706 -27.67 28.19 15.11
CA SER A 706 -27.72 26.85 15.71
C SER A 706 -27.17 25.74 14.78
N THR A 707 -26.71 24.64 15.41
CA THR A 707 -26.20 23.46 14.72
C THR A 707 -27.25 22.92 13.75
N GLY A 708 -27.03 22.98 12.42
CA GLY A 708 -27.99 22.65 11.32
C GLY A 708 -28.66 21.26 11.33
N LEU A 709 -28.59 20.53 12.42
CA LEU A 709 -29.31 19.30 12.73
C LEU A 709 -30.83 19.51 12.82
N GLY A 710 -31.30 20.67 13.32
CA GLY A 710 -32.73 20.96 13.47
C GLY A 710 -33.48 21.02 12.14
N LEU A 711 -32.94 21.75 11.15
CA LEU A 711 -33.51 21.85 9.81
C LEU A 711 -33.36 20.55 9.01
N THR A 712 -32.26 19.83 9.21
CA THR A 712 -32.09 18.49 8.63
C THR A 712 -33.17 17.53 9.14
N PHE A 713 -33.49 17.55 10.44
CA PHE A 713 -34.59 16.77 10.99
C PHE A 713 -35.93 17.13 10.35
N CYS A 714 -36.23 18.44 10.21
CA CYS A 714 -37.48 18.87 9.58
C CYS A 714 -37.59 18.35 8.14
N ARG A 715 -36.51 18.41 7.35
CA ARG A 715 -36.51 17.85 5.98
C ARG A 715 -36.83 16.36 5.97
N LEU A 716 -36.13 15.57 6.77
CA LEU A 716 -36.34 14.11 6.83
C LEU A 716 -37.73 13.74 7.34
N ALA A 717 -38.25 14.47 8.34
CA ALA A 717 -39.59 14.25 8.87
C ALA A 717 -40.68 14.59 7.84
N VAL A 718 -40.53 15.69 7.10
CA VAL A 718 -41.46 16.09 6.04
C VAL A 718 -41.44 15.10 4.87
N GLU A 719 -40.25 14.69 4.42
CA GLU A 719 -40.09 13.68 3.36
C GLU A 719 -40.71 12.33 3.77
N ALA A 720 -40.53 11.89 5.02
CA ALA A 720 -41.12 10.66 5.55
C ALA A 720 -42.66 10.67 5.57
N HIS A 721 -43.28 11.85 5.61
CA HIS A 721 -44.73 12.04 5.54
C HIS A 721 -45.22 12.35 4.12
N GLY A 722 -44.37 12.22 3.10
CA GLY A 722 -44.70 12.46 1.68
C GLY A 722 -44.93 13.92 1.35
N GLY A 723 -44.29 14.83 2.08
CA GLY A 723 -44.41 16.27 1.95
C GLY A 723 -43.17 16.96 1.40
N ARG A 724 -43.23 18.29 1.32
CA ARG A 724 -42.11 19.16 0.90
C ARG A 724 -41.88 20.28 1.90
N ILE A 725 -40.60 20.57 2.17
CA ILE A 725 -40.15 21.70 2.99
C ILE A 725 -39.43 22.73 2.11
N GLY A 726 -39.54 24.02 2.44
CA GLY A 726 -38.89 25.10 1.72
C GLY A 726 -38.62 26.32 2.58
N VAL A 727 -37.87 27.26 2.01
CA VAL A 727 -37.57 28.55 2.65
C VAL A 727 -37.66 29.68 1.63
N GLU A 728 -38.31 30.76 2.03
CA GLU A 728 -38.30 32.05 1.33
C GLU A 728 -37.68 33.08 2.27
N SER A 729 -36.65 33.79 1.83
CA SER A 729 -35.95 34.71 2.74
C SER A 729 -35.14 35.73 1.95
N GLU A 730 -35.22 37.01 2.28
CA GLU A 730 -34.41 38.07 1.67
C GLU A 730 -33.62 38.79 2.76
N VAL A 731 -32.35 39.12 2.46
CA VAL A 731 -31.48 39.83 3.41
C VAL A 731 -32.16 41.15 3.81
N GLY A 732 -32.35 41.36 5.10
CA GLY A 732 -33.01 42.52 5.71
C GLY A 732 -34.55 42.47 5.75
N ARG A 733 -35.19 41.37 5.32
CA ARG A 733 -36.66 41.21 5.28
C ARG A 733 -37.20 40.00 6.04
N GLY A 734 -36.35 39.28 6.76
CA GLY A 734 -36.72 38.07 7.50
C GLY A 734 -36.75 36.80 6.66
N SER A 735 -37.11 35.69 7.31
CA SER A 735 -37.21 34.37 6.68
C SER A 735 -38.57 33.73 6.93
N ALA A 736 -39.04 32.95 5.96
CA ALA A 736 -40.25 32.14 6.05
C ALA A 736 -39.89 30.69 5.70
N PHE A 737 -39.86 29.83 6.70
CA PHE A 737 -39.73 28.39 6.52
C PHE A 737 -41.10 27.75 6.48
N TRP A 738 -41.36 26.90 5.49
CA TRP A 738 -42.66 26.26 5.32
C TRP A 738 -42.52 24.78 5.04
N PHE A 739 -43.51 24.00 5.46
CA PHE A 739 -43.65 22.61 5.03
C PHE A 739 -45.09 22.31 4.60
N THR A 740 -45.23 21.39 3.67
CA THR A 740 -46.50 20.93 3.09
C THR A 740 -46.65 19.44 3.34
N LEU A 741 -47.82 19.00 3.79
CA LEU A 741 -48.14 17.59 4.01
C LEU A 741 -49.44 17.21 3.30
N PRO A 742 -49.59 15.97 2.80
CA PRO A 742 -50.77 15.56 2.05
C PRO A 742 -52.07 15.72 2.86
N ARG A 743 -53.05 16.43 2.30
CA ARG A 743 -54.37 16.59 2.90
C ARG A 743 -55.13 15.27 2.84
N LYS A 744 -55.67 14.84 3.97
CA LYS A 744 -56.70 13.81 4.05
C LYS A 744 -58.05 14.50 4.26
N GLY A 745 -59.05 14.10 3.48
CA GLY A 745 -60.42 14.59 3.66
C GLY A 745 -60.96 14.16 5.03
N PRO A 746 -62.00 14.83 5.56
CA PRO A 746 -62.67 14.35 6.76
C PRO A 746 -63.10 12.89 6.53
N MET A 747 -62.76 11.98 7.45
CA MET A 747 -63.33 10.64 7.40
C MET A 747 -64.86 10.77 7.43
N ALA A 748 -65.54 10.13 6.48
CA ALA A 748 -66.95 9.83 6.66
C ALA A 748 -67.09 9.08 8.00
N ARG A 749 -68.00 9.56 8.85
CA ARG A 749 -68.26 9.02 10.19
C ARG A 749 -68.55 7.53 10.17
#